data_AF-A0A9W4JDN1-F1
#
_entry.id   AF-A0A9W4JDN1-F1
#
_cell.length_a   1.000
_cell.length_b   1.000
_cell.length_c   1.000
_cell.angle_alpha   90.00
_cell.angle_beta   90.00
_cell.angle_gamma   90.00
#
_symmetry.space_group_name_H-M   'P 1'
#
loop_
_entity.id
_entity.type
_entity.pdbx_description
1 polymer ?
#
loop_
_entity_poly.entity_id
_entity_poly.type
_entity_poly.pdbx_seq_one_letter_code
_entity_poly.pdbx_strand_id
1 'polypeptide(L)'
;MSDQKKAGKLSLLGLIKEVFNWYPSSYPSEERKLLFKLDLSILIFACLCFFVKYLDQTNISNAYVSGLKEDFGLYGNELNYFNVCYYTSYVVFQIPGLLLMSRPKLARWLLPTLEVLWGICTFAQSRVTNVTQLYALRVLVGALEAPVFAGTHFILGMSPNEAQHCCVTDDSQGSWYTGPELFKRAGTWFICNPLGTMVSGYLQASAYTNLSGVGGMPGWRWLFIIDGIFTIPVALIGFIIFPGIPGSPRPFYLTEGDLALAQERTKRAKIRQPGKMSVDVFKRTFKRWHIWVFISCYACMIICSYPSSYMSLWLKAEGYSVTQINQLPTVTYAINIVASWLGTTLAAIYPEWIIYTIASVCCLFSTLCMIIWNIPTTLKFVAWYLLGAAGCLSPILYSTINIICRDDAEERALIMGAMMSFGYSFNIWVPLLAYPTAGPDGAPRWRKGWPVSFVFFFLLWAGFMASIVIWRRAPTPGLPLQLPATALRNNATTPNTQSTMPIPITIVTGFLGSGKTTILLNLIPQLPKTYKLALLKNEFGDVAIDSQLASTQSISGVRELLNGCICCNLVGQLSDALEQLRTEVTPDRIVIETSGSAFPATLAMEVNRLAREGGDFILDGVISVIDVENWEGYEDTSYTAKIQAKYTDLIVFNKWEDLPEKFDIALDRVGDLEIETPWVKSQKGRVDMDVLLGIDGALFKDAEAEKEHDHDHDHDHKHDHQSEVEVLSVVLKSAEAVDVGALEKFLAIAPREEVYRIKGTLRCSNGDLPVETSDDMQKREKIDTPGSQHYILNWAFGRWTCTPSTVVAESADPAVAARVTLILARYESTKWKKKLEAGGLIQTAEGADLTVERLV
;
A
#
# COMPACT_ATOMS: atom_id res chain seq x y z
N MET A 1 -0.42 -1.25 5.98
CA MET A 1 0.11 -2.62 5.79
C MET A 1 1.59 -2.67 5.38
N SER A 2 2.34 -1.55 5.37
CA SER A 2 3.79 -1.59 5.14
C SER A 2 4.60 -2.19 6.30
N ASP A 3 4.02 -2.29 7.50
CA ASP A 3 4.70 -2.86 8.68
C ASP A 3 4.66 -4.39 8.78
N GLN A 4 3.98 -5.11 7.89
CA GLN A 4 3.93 -6.58 7.92
C GLN A 4 4.96 -7.30 7.04
N LYS A 5 5.86 -6.58 6.35
CA LYS A 5 6.91 -7.22 5.52
C LYS A 5 8.23 -7.50 6.26
N LYS A 6 8.27 -7.36 7.60
CA LYS A 6 9.46 -7.58 8.45
C LYS A 6 9.37 -8.82 9.38
N ALA A 7 8.72 -9.90 8.96
CA ALA A 7 8.86 -11.18 9.66
C ALA A 7 9.80 -12.07 8.84
N GLY A 8 11.01 -12.33 9.36
CA GLY A 8 11.85 -13.42 8.87
C GLY A 8 11.01 -14.70 8.79
N LYS A 9 11.22 -15.53 7.75
CA LYS A 9 10.43 -16.75 7.45
C LYS A 9 9.87 -17.38 8.73
N LEU A 10 8.60 -17.09 9.03
CA LEU A 10 7.93 -17.63 10.21
C LEU A 10 7.96 -19.16 10.09
N SER A 11 8.43 -19.85 11.13
CA SER A 11 8.32 -21.30 11.19
C SER A 11 6.85 -21.71 11.09
N LEU A 12 6.54 -22.94 10.65
CA LEU A 12 5.16 -23.42 10.54
C LEU A 12 4.36 -23.21 11.85
N LEU A 13 5.02 -23.38 13.00
CA LEU A 13 4.45 -23.10 14.34
C LEU A 13 4.26 -21.60 14.61
N GLY A 14 5.18 -20.75 14.18
CA GLY A 14 5.04 -19.29 14.25
C GLY A 14 3.88 -18.79 13.39
N LEU A 15 3.70 -19.36 12.21
CA LEU A 15 2.58 -19.09 11.31
C LEU A 15 1.24 -19.52 11.93
N ILE A 16 1.17 -20.74 12.48
CA ILE A 16 -0.01 -21.22 13.21
C ILE A 16 -0.33 -20.26 14.35
N LYS A 17 0.67 -19.85 15.14
CA LYS A 17 0.48 -18.92 16.25
C LYS A 17 -0.02 -17.54 15.79
N GLU A 18 0.47 -17.02 14.66
CA GLU A 18 -0.04 -15.78 14.05
C GLU A 18 -1.47 -15.92 13.52
N VAL A 19 -1.79 -17.04 12.88
CA VAL A 19 -3.13 -17.35 12.36
C VAL A 19 -4.15 -17.40 13.50
N PHE A 20 -3.80 -18.04 14.63
CA PHE A 20 -4.66 -18.11 15.82
C PHE A 20 -4.57 -16.89 16.75
N ASN A 21 -3.70 -15.92 16.47
CA ASN A 21 -3.66 -14.65 17.19
C ASN A 21 -4.80 -13.72 16.73
N TRP A 22 -5.99 -13.93 17.28
CA TRP A 22 -7.20 -13.16 17.00
C TRP A 22 -7.23 -11.79 17.68
N TYR A 23 -6.57 -11.68 18.84
CA TYR A 23 -6.49 -10.45 19.64
C TYR A 23 -5.02 -10.18 20.01
N PRO A 24 -4.27 -9.44 19.18
CA PRO A 24 -2.86 -9.15 19.45
C PRO A 24 -2.65 -8.58 20.85
N SER A 25 -1.64 -9.10 21.56
CA SER A 25 -1.27 -8.63 22.91
C SER A 25 -0.76 -7.19 22.92
N SER A 26 -0.44 -6.62 21.76
CA SER A 26 -0.05 -5.23 21.57
C SER A 26 -1.19 -4.24 21.76
N TYR A 27 -2.46 -4.68 21.68
CA TYR A 27 -3.60 -3.79 21.89
C TYR A 27 -3.91 -3.60 23.38
N PRO A 28 -4.32 -2.38 23.80
CA PRO A 28 -4.83 -2.13 25.14
C PRO A 28 -5.95 -3.10 25.53
N SER A 29 -6.06 -3.39 26.83
CA SER A 29 -7.04 -4.35 27.35
C SER A 29 -8.49 -3.97 27.04
N GLU A 30 -8.79 -2.67 26.95
CA GLU A 30 -10.10 -2.15 26.57
C GLU A 30 -10.43 -2.40 25.08
N GLU A 31 -9.46 -2.17 24.17
CA GLU A 31 -9.64 -2.45 22.74
C GLU A 31 -9.82 -3.95 22.47
N ARG A 32 -9.13 -4.82 23.22
CA ARG A 32 -9.30 -6.27 23.13
C ARG A 32 -10.70 -6.72 23.58
N LYS A 33 -11.23 -6.14 24.66
CA LYS A 33 -12.60 -6.41 25.14
C LYS A 33 -13.64 -5.93 24.12
N LEU A 34 -13.44 -4.76 23.53
CA LEU A 34 -14.30 -4.24 22.47
C LEU A 34 -14.31 -5.19 21.26
N LEU A 35 -13.14 -5.60 20.78
CA LEU A 35 -13.01 -6.54 19.66
C LEU A 35 -13.70 -7.89 19.95
N PHE A 36 -13.54 -8.42 21.16
CA PHE A 36 -14.23 -9.66 21.54
C PHE A 36 -15.75 -9.52 21.53
N LYS A 37 -16.29 -8.39 22.02
CA LYS A 37 -17.73 -8.11 21.96
C LYS A 37 -18.22 -8.00 20.51
N LEU A 38 -17.46 -7.33 19.64
CA LEU A 38 -17.79 -7.18 18.22
C LEU A 38 -17.74 -8.52 17.47
N ASP A 39 -16.76 -9.37 17.77
CA ASP A 39 -16.67 -10.71 17.17
C ASP A 39 -17.81 -11.61 17.62
N LEU A 40 -18.15 -11.57 18.90
CA LEU A 40 -19.29 -12.33 19.43
C LEU A 40 -20.61 -11.87 18.80
N SER A 41 -20.73 -10.58 18.44
CA SER A 41 -21.97 -10.03 17.94
C SER A 41 -22.08 -10.01 16.42
N ILE A 42 -21.17 -9.34 15.72
CA ILE A 42 -21.21 -9.13 14.27
C ILE A 42 -20.73 -10.37 13.54
N LEU A 43 -19.57 -10.90 13.93
CA LEU A 43 -18.94 -11.99 13.18
C LEU A 43 -19.74 -13.29 13.30
N ILE A 44 -20.14 -13.70 14.51
CA ILE A 44 -20.95 -14.91 14.69
C ILE A 44 -22.28 -14.78 13.94
N PHE A 45 -22.97 -13.64 14.08
CA PHE A 45 -24.23 -13.42 13.38
C PHE A 45 -24.03 -13.47 11.85
N ALA A 46 -23.08 -12.73 11.31
CA ALA A 46 -22.80 -12.73 9.87
C ALA A 46 -22.40 -14.11 9.34
N CYS A 47 -21.64 -14.89 10.12
CA CYS A 47 -21.30 -16.28 9.78
C CYS A 47 -22.54 -17.18 9.77
N LEU A 48 -23.43 -17.05 10.75
CA LEU A 48 -24.69 -17.80 10.81
C LEU A 48 -25.61 -17.44 9.63
N CYS A 49 -25.79 -16.15 9.34
CA CYS A 49 -26.59 -15.69 8.20
C CYS A 49 -26.05 -16.26 6.88
N PHE A 50 -24.73 -16.19 6.70
CA PHE A 50 -24.08 -16.70 5.49
C PHE A 50 -24.12 -18.24 5.40
N PHE A 51 -24.00 -18.93 6.53
CA PHE A 51 -24.17 -20.39 6.60
C PHE A 51 -25.58 -20.81 6.18
N VAL A 52 -26.61 -20.19 6.79
CA VAL A 52 -28.02 -20.47 6.47
C VAL A 52 -28.34 -20.12 5.01
N LYS A 53 -27.74 -19.05 4.48
CA LYS A 53 -27.87 -18.64 3.08
C LYS A 53 -27.51 -19.76 2.11
N TYR A 54 -26.30 -20.32 2.24
CA TYR A 54 -25.87 -21.39 1.35
C TYR A 54 -26.56 -22.72 1.62
N LEU A 55 -27.08 -22.91 2.83
CA LEU A 55 -27.94 -24.04 3.15
C LEU A 55 -29.22 -23.99 2.29
N ASP A 56 -29.95 -22.87 2.28
CA ASP A 56 -31.20 -22.71 1.51
C ASP A 56 -30.98 -22.72 -0.02
N GLN A 57 -29.91 -22.07 -0.51
CA GLN A 57 -29.60 -22.07 -1.95
C GLN A 57 -29.36 -23.48 -2.49
N THR A 58 -28.67 -24.32 -1.72
CA THR A 58 -28.30 -25.68 -2.12
C THR A 58 -29.49 -26.64 -2.04
N ASN A 59 -30.44 -26.33 -1.16
CA ASN A 59 -31.58 -27.20 -0.88
C ASN A 59 -32.44 -27.52 -2.10
N ILE A 60 -32.61 -26.59 -3.05
CA ILE A 60 -33.41 -26.88 -4.25
C ILE A 60 -32.79 -27.97 -5.12
N SER A 61 -31.47 -27.94 -5.27
CA SER A 61 -30.72 -28.91 -6.07
C SER A 61 -30.72 -30.28 -5.40
N ASN A 62 -30.56 -30.31 -4.08
CA ASN A 62 -30.63 -31.53 -3.27
C ASN A 62 -32.05 -32.12 -3.22
N ALA A 63 -33.07 -31.27 -3.10
CA ALA A 63 -34.49 -31.66 -3.17
C ALA A 63 -34.85 -32.22 -4.56
N TYR A 64 -34.36 -31.59 -5.63
CA TYR A 64 -34.61 -32.00 -7.02
C TYR A 64 -34.14 -33.44 -7.27
N VAL A 65 -32.97 -33.83 -6.76
CA VAL A 65 -32.47 -35.20 -6.92
C VAL A 65 -33.15 -36.21 -5.99
N SER A 66 -33.80 -35.75 -4.92
CA SER A 66 -34.33 -36.58 -3.83
C SER A 66 -35.87 -36.75 -3.82
N GLY A 67 -36.57 -36.39 -4.89
CA GLY A 67 -38.02 -36.64 -5.02
C GLY A 67 -38.82 -35.46 -5.59
N LEU A 68 -38.31 -34.23 -5.55
CA LEU A 68 -39.04 -33.07 -6.08
C LEU A 68 -39.23 -33.15 -7.61
N LYS A 69 -38.28 -33.77 -8.32
CA LYS A 69 -38.40 -34.03 -9.76
C LYS A 69 -39.58 -34.95 -10.06
N GLU A 70 -39.69 -36.04 -9.30
CA GLU A 70 -40.70 -37.09 -9.48
C GLU A 70 -42.10 -36.61 -9.07
N ASP A 71 -42.22 -35.88 -7.95
CA ASP A 71 -43.50 -35.39 -7.43
C ASP A 71 -44.20 -34.37 -8.34
N PHE A 72 -43.42 -33.54 -9.04
CA PHE A 72 -43.94 -32.50 -9.94
C PHE A 72 -43.82 -32.86 -11.42
N GLY A 73 -43.28 -34.03 -11.78
CA GLY A 73 -43.09 -34.45 -13.16
C GLY A 73 -42.14 -33.54 -13.97
N LEU A 74 -41.05 -33.08 -13.36
CA LEU A 74 -40.15 -32.07 -13.93
C LEU A 74 -39.08 -32.74 -14.82
N TYR A 75 -39.38 -32.99 -16.09
CA TYR A 75 -38.48 -33.69 -17.01
C TYR A 75 -37.69 -32.77 -17.98
N GLY A 76 -37.89 -31.45 -17.90
CA GLY A 76 -37.25 -30.44 -18.75
C GLY A 76 -36.13 -29.67 -18.03
N ASN A 77 -35.99 -28.38 -18.38
CA ASN A 77 -34.98 -27.46 -17.82
C ASN A 77 -35.49 -26.70 -16.58
N GLU A 78 -36.51 -27.20 -15.89
CA GLU A 78 -37.19 -26.46 -14.81
C GLU A 78 -36.28 -26.20 -13.61
N LEU A 79 -35.31 -27.09 -13.33
CA LEU A 79 -34.29 -26.82 -12.31
C LEU A 79 -33.50 -25.54 -12.61
N ASN A 80 -33.14 -25.36 -13.89
CA ASN A 80 -32.41 -24.17 -14.31
C ASN A 80 -33.34 -22.94 -14.26
N TYR A 81 -34.63 -23.09 -14.60
CA TYR A 81 -35.61 -22.02 -14.45
C TYR A 81 -35.82 -21.59 -12.99
N PHE A 82 -35.79 -22.50 -12.01
CA PHE A 82 -35.83 -22.12 -10.58
C PHE A 82 -34.65 -21.20 -10.22
N ASN A 83 -33.45 -21.54 -10.69
CA ASN A 83 -32.25 -20.73 -10.48
C ASN A 83 -32.35 -19.38 -11.21
N VAL A 84 -32.89 -19.35 -12.43
CA VAL A 84 -33.10 -18.11 -13.20
C VAL A 84 -34.02 -17.14 -12.45
N CYS A 85 -35.17 -17.61 -11.98
CA CYS A 85 -36.12 -16.79 -11.21
C CYS A 85 -35.45 -16.20 -9.95
N TYR A 86 -34.68 -17.03 -9.25
CA TYR A 86 -33.95 -16.64 -8.06
C TYR A 86 -32.88 -15.56 -8.37
N TYR A 87 -31.94 -15.84 -9.27
CA TYR A 87 -30.82 -14.93 -9.57
C TYR A 87 -31.28 -13.63 -10.25
N THR A 88 -32.35 -13.67 -11.04
CA THR A 88 -32.93 -12.45 -11.63
C THR A 88 -33.40 -11.49 -10.55
N SER A 89 -34.16 -12.01 -9.57
CA SER A 89 -34.62 -11.21 -8.44
C SER A 89 -33.44 -10.74 -7.57
N TYR A 90 -32.48 -11.63 -7.32
CA TYR A 90 -31.28 -11.33 -6.56
C TYR A 90 -30.51 -10.13 -7.12
N VAL A 91 -30.21 -10.14 -8.43
CA VAL A 91 -29.46 -9.05 -9.09
C VAL A 91 -30.22 -7.73 -9.05
N VAL A 92 -31.55 -7.75 -9.26
CA VAL A 92 -32.39 -6.54 -9.25
C VAL A 92 -32.45 -5.91 -7.86
N PHE A 93 -32.63 -6.72 -6.81
CA PHE A 93 -32.79 -6.23 -5.44
C PHE A 93 -31.47 -6.00 -4.69
N GLN A 94 -30.33 -6.47 -5.23
CA GLN A 94 -29.02 -6.30 -4.61
C GLN A 94 -28.64 -4.81 -4.43
N ILE A 95 -28.76 -4.00 -5.47
CA ILE A 95 -28.40 -2.56 -5.40
C ILE A 95 -29.37 -1.79 -4.51
N PRO A 96 -30.71 -1.85 -4.70
CA PRO A 96 -31.65 -1.14 -3.83
C PRO A 96 -31.55 -1.58 -2.36
N GLY A 97 -31.35 -2.87 -2.11
CA GLY A 97 -31.21 -3.41 -0.77
C GLY A 97 -29.98 -2.87 -0.04
N LEU A 98 -28.83 -2.81 -0.74
CA LEU A 98 -27.61 -2.22 -0.20
C LEU A 98 -27.77 -0.72 0.11
N LEU A 99 -28.45 0.04 -0.77
CA LEU A 99 -28.74 1.46 -0.55
C LEU A 99 -29.67 1.70 0.65
N LEU A 100 -30.59 0.77 0.93
CA LEU A 100 -31.45 0.89 2.09
C LEU A 100 -30.68 0.56 3.38
N MET A 101 -29.76 -0.40 3.31
CA MET A 101 -28.88 -0.79 4.42
C MET A 101 -27.85 0.27 4.78
N SER A 102 -27.43 1.12 3.85
CA SER A 102 -26.49 2.21 4.14
C SER A 102 -27.05 3.27 5.10
N ARG A 103 -28.37 3.28 5.33
CA ARG A 103 -29.03 4.23 6.23
C ARG A 103 -28.85 3.81 7.70
N PRO A 104 -28.17 4.61 8.55
CA PRO A 104 -27.82 4.22 9.93
C PRO A 104 -29.03 3.88 10.81
N LYS A 105 -30.17 4.56 10.62
CA LYS A 105 -31.39 4.33 11.39
C LYS A 105 -32.10 3.02 11.05
N LEU A 106 -31.91 2.51 9.82
CA LEU A 106 -32.60 1.32 9.30
C LEU A 106 -31.71 0.07 9.31
N ALA A 107 -30.38 0.23 9.18
CA ALA A 107 -29.43 -0.86 9.05
C ALA A 107 -29.60 -1.97 10.10
N ARG A 108 -29.81 -1.57 11.37
CA ARG A 108 -29.99 -2.51 12.50
C ARG A 108 -31.23 -3.40 12.35
N TRP A 109 -32.33 -2.86 11.85
CA TRP A 109 -33.63 -3.54 11.84
C TRP A 109 -33.89 -4.24 10.50
N LEU A 110 -33.35 -3.71 9.42
CA LEU A 110 -33.64 -4.14 8.06
C LEU A 110 -33.13 -5.56 7.79
N LEU A 111 -31.85 -5.84 8.10
CA LEU A 111 -31.25 -7.14 7.82
C LEU A 111 -31.97 -8.29 8.55
N PRO A 112 -32.20 -8.23 9.89
CA PRO A 112 -33.00 -9.24 10.59
C PRO A 112 -34.44 -9.36 10.07
N THR A 113 -35.08 -8.26 9.67
CA THR A 113 -36.45 -8.29 9.12
C THR A 113 -36.50 -9.03 7.79
N LEU A 114 -35.56 -8.76 6.90
CA LEU A 114 -35.45 -9.45 5.62
C LEU A 114 -35.19 -10.95 5.80
N GLU A 115 -34.37 -11.33 6.80
CA GLU A 115 -34.11 -12.74 7.11
C GLU A 115 -35.33 -13.46 7.69
N VAL A 116 -36.12 -12.81 8.55
CA VAL A 116 -37.39 -13.40 9.02
C VAL A 116 -38.36 -13.61 7.86
N LEU A 117 -38.53 -12.60 7.00
CA LEU A 117 -39.41 -12.71 5.83
C LEU A 117 -38.95 -13.81 4.86
N TRP A 118 -37.63 -13.92 4.66
CA TRP A 118 -37.04 -14.98 3.85
C TRP A 118 -37.29 -16.35 4.47
N GLY A 119 -37.04 -16.52 5.77
CA GLY A 119 -37.32 -17.77 6.49
C GLY A 119 -38.79 -18.21 6.41
N ILE A 120 -39.73 -17.25 6.47
CA ILE A 120 -41.16 -17.51 6.25
C ILE A 120 -41.43 -17.99 4.82
N CYS A 121 -40.80 -17.37 3.81
CA CYS A 121 -40.92 -17.78 2.42
C CYS A 121 -40.34 -19.19 2.18
N THR A 122 -39.22 -19.52 2.80
CA THR A 122 -38.63 -20.87 2.78
C THR A 122 -39.56 -21.89 3.43
N PHE A 123 -40.17 -21.56 4.57
CA PHE A 123 -41.16 -22.44 5.20
C PHE A 123 -42.38 -22.66 4.29
N ALA A 124 -42.82 -21.62 3.58
CA ALA A 124 -43.93 -21.72 2.62
C ALA A 124 -43.61 -22.65 1.43
N GLN A 125 -42.34 -22.78 1.01
CA GLN A 125 -41.92 -23.70 -0.07
C GLN A 125 -42.24 -25.17 0.25
N SER A 126 -42.24 -25.56 1.54
CA SER A 126 -42.56 -26.93 1.97
C SER A 126 -44.01 -27.36 1.66
N ARG A 127 -44.93 -26.40 1.47
CA ARG A 127 -46.36 -26.66 1.26
C ARG A 127 -46.84 -26.36 -0.17
N VAL A 128 -45.91 -26.13 -1.09
CA VAL A 128 -46.24 -25.85 -2.48
C VAL A 128 -46.88 -27.07 -3.15
N THR A 129 -47.93 -26.81 -3.92
CA THR A 129 -48.64 -27.83 -4.71
C THR A 129 -48.49 -27.64 -6.22
N ASN A 130 -48.04 -26.46 -6.67
CA ASN A 130 -47.84 -26.12 -8.08
C ASN A 130 -46.44 -25.59 -8.39
N VAL A 131 -45.90 -25.93 -9.55
CA VAL A 131 -44.57 -25.45 -10.01
C VAL A 131 -44.53 -23.92 -10.11
N THR A 132 -45.62 -23.29 -10.56
CA THR A 132 -45.72 -21.82 -10.66
C THR A 132 -45.63 -21.13 -9.30
N GLN A 133 -46.18 -21.74 -8.24
CA GLN A 133 -46.04 -21.21 -6.89
C GLN A 133 -44.58 -21.31 -6.41
N LEU A 134 -43.88 -22.36 -6.81
CA LEU A 134 -42.45 -22.51 -6.52
C LEU A 134 -41.61 -21.43 -7.23
N TYR A 135 -41.91 -21.11 -8.50
CA TYR A 135 -41.28 -19.99 -9.20
C TYR A 135 -41.53 -18.65 -8.50
N ALA A 136 -42.77 -18.37 -8.08
CA ALA A 136 -43.12 -17.14 -7.37
C ALA A 136 -42.37 -17.01 -6.03
N LEU A 137 -42.33 -18.09 -5.23
CA LEU A 137 -41.57 -18.11 -3.97
C LEU A 137 -40.07 -17.94 -4.21
N ARG A 138 -39.51 -18.50 -5.29
CA ARG A 138 -38.10 -18.31 -5.67
C ARG A 138 -37.75 -16.85 -5.95
N VAL A 139 -38.65 -16.10 -6.60
CA VAL A 139 -38.47 -14.66 -6.82
C VAL A 139 -38.50 -13.90 -5.49
N LEU A 140 -39.43 -14.21 -4.60
CA LEU A 140 -39.53 -13.56 -3.29
C LEU A 140 -38.29 -13.84 -2.42
N VAL A 141 -37.85 -15.10 -2.38
CA VAL A 141 -36.63 -15.50 -1.68
C VAL A 141 -35.41 -14.76 -2.24
N GLY A 142 -35.26 -14.73 -3.57
CA GLY A 142 -34.16 -13.98 -4.21
C GLY A 142 -34.17 -12.48 -3.88
N ALA A 143 -35.35 -11.85 -3.77
CA ALA A 143 -35.47 -10.44 -3.42
C ALA A 143 -35.06 -10.16 -1.97
N LEU A 144 -35.49 -11.03 -1.04
CA LEU A 144 -35.26 -10.87 0.40
C LEU A 144 -33.82 -11.25 0.79
N GLU A 145 -33.22 -12.22 0.12
CA GLU A 145 -31.87 -12.70 0.38
C GLU A 145 -30.78 -11.83 -0.27
N ALA A 146 -31.12 -11.05 -1.30
CA ALA A 146 -30.19 -10.19 -2.03
C ALA A 146 -29.27 -9.33 -1.13
N PRO A 147 -29.82 -8.62 -0.13
CA PRO A 147 -29.04 -7.69 0.68
C PRO A 147 -28.19 -8.39 1.74
N VAL A 148 -28.43 -9.67 2.04
CA VAL A 148 -27.74 -10.38 3.13
C VAL A 148 -26.24 -10.48 2.87
N PHE A 149 -25.81 -10.82 1.65
CA PHE A 149 -24.39 -10.95 1.32
C PHE A 149 -23.68 -9.61 1.24
N ALA A 150 -24.18 -8.70 0.41
CA ALA A 150 -23.59 -7.37 0.26
C ALA A 150 -23.66 -6.58 1.57
N GLY A 151 -24.76 -6.74 2.32
CA GLY A 151 -24.99 -6.12 3.61
C GLY A 151 -24.07 -6.63 4.70
N THR A 152 -24.01 -7.94 4.95
CA THR A 152 -23.08 -8.50 5.96
C THR A 152 -21.63 -8.19 5.61
N HIS A 153 -21.27 -8.22 4.32
CA HIS A 153 -19.95 -7.79 3.87
C HIS A 153 -19.71 -6.29 4.12
N PHE A 154 -20.70 -5.45 3.87
CA PHE A 154 -20.65 -4.01 4.16
C PHE A 154 -20.49 -3.72 5.66
N ILE A 155 -21.12 -4.52 6.53
CA ILE A 155 -21.07 -4.33 8.00
C ILE A 155 -19.78 -4.88 8.61
N LEU A 156 -19.36 -6.09 8.19
CA LEU A 156 -18.08 -6.70 8.60
C LEU A 156 -16.91 -5.90 8.06
N GLY A 157 -16.97 -5.62 6.77
CA GLY A 157 -15.95 -4.96 6.01
C GLY A 157 -16.39 -3.58 5.63
N MET A 158 -16.30 -2.64 6.57
CA MET A 158 -15.92 -1.30 6.16
C MET A 158 -14.44 -1.28 5.77
N SER A 159 -14.15 -2.06 4.72
CA SER A 159 -13.52 -1.55 3.51
C SER A 159 -14.39 -0.37 3.04
N PRO A 160 -13.85 0.84 2.82
CA PRO A 160 -14.61 2.06 2.56
C PRO A 160 -15.45 2.09 1.26
N ASN A 161 -16.03 0.98 0.80
CA ASN A 161 -16.00 0.67 -0.61
C ASN A 161 -17.25 0.07 -1.24
N GLU A 162 -18.46 0.18 -0.69
CA GLU A 162 -19.60 -0.37 -1.46
C GLU A 162 -20.96 0.33 -1.33
N ALA A 163 -21.14 1.35 -0.50
CA ALA A 163 -22.46 1.99 -0.34
C ALA A 163 -22.47 3.52 -0.47
N GLN A 164 -21.74 4.03 -1.46
CA GLN A 164 -21.64 5.46 -1.73
C GLN A 164 -22.76 5.98 -2.61
N HIS A 165 -24.01 5.86 -2.16
CA HIS A 165 -25.10 6.66 -2.73
C HIS A 165 -26.03 7.16 -1.64
N CYS A 166 -25.98 8.49 -1.47
CA CYS A 166 -27.04 9.33 -0.93
C CYS A 166 -27.32 9.24 0.57
N CYS A 167 -26.55 9.99 1.38
CA CYS A 167 -27.06 11.14 2.12
C CYS A 167 -25.92 11.88 2.86
N VAL A 168 -26.06 13.20 2.90
CA VAL A 168 -25.24 14.18 3.62
C VAL A 168 -25.57 14.10 5.13
N THR A 169 -24.63 14.61 5.96
CA THR A 169 -24.68 14.84 7.42
C THR A 169 -24.43 13.62 8.30
N ASP A 170 -23.17 13.40 8.71
CA ASP A 170 -22.73 13.30 10.11
C ASP A 170 -21.35 12.61 10.20
N ASP A 171 -20.41 13.18 10.95
CA ASP A 171 -18.99 12.81 11.06
C ASP A 171 -18.73 11.47 11.82
N SER A 172 -19.69 10.55 11.80
CA SER A 172 -19.76 9.38 12.69
C SER A 172 -19.71 8.00 11.99
N GLN A 173 -19.53 7.94 10.66
CA GLN A 173 -19.52 6.67 9.93
C GLN A 173 -18.10 6.06 9.87
N GLY A 174 -17.78 5.22 10.85
CA GLY A 174 -16.53 4.45 10.96
C GLY A 174 -16.70 2.95 10.76
N SER A 175 -15.59 2.21 10.56
CA SER A 175 -15.61 0.74 10.47
C SER A 175 -15.60 0.14 11.87
N TRP A 176 -16.34 -0.95 12.10
CA TRP A 176 -16.21 -1.70 13.35
C TRP A 176 -14.82 -2.35 13.49
N TYR A 177 -14.19 -2.70 12.36
CA TYR A 177 -12.91 -3.41 12.29
C TYR A 177 -11.84 -2.63 11.53
N THR A 178 -10.59 -2.69 11.98
CA THR A 178 -9.46 -2.09 11.24
C THR A 178 -9.01 -2.98 10.07
N GLY A 179 -8.28 -2.43 9.10
CA GLY A 179 -7.88 -3.16 7.88
C GLY A 179 -7.19 -4.52 8.13
N PRO A 180 -6.18 -4.62 9.03
CA PRO A 180 -5.53 -5.90 9.36
C PRO A 180 -6.47 -6.89 10.07
N GLU A 181 -7.40 -6.38 10.89
CA GLU A 181 -8.39 -7.17 11.61
C GLU A 181 -9.44 -7.78 10.68
N LEU A 182 -9.81 -7.05 9.62
CA LEU A 182 -10.83 -7.44 8.66
C LEU A 182 -10.42 -8.68 7.86
N PHE A 183 -9.15 -8.79 7.45
CA PHE A 183 -8.70 -9.88 6.58
C PHE A 183 -8.93 -11.26 7.20
N LYS A 184 -8.58 -11.45 8.47
CA LYS A 184 -8.79 -12.72 9.20
C LYS A 184 -10.28 -13.07 9.36
N ARG A 185 -11.11 -12.05 9.60
CA ARG A 185 -12.55 -12.19 9.87
C ARG A 185 -13.34 -12.45 8.59
N ALA A 186 -13.00 -11.76 7.50
CA ALA A 186 -13.57 -11.98 6.18
C ALA A 186 -13.28 -13.40 5.66
N GLY A 187 -12.07 -13.93 5.90
CA GLY A 187 -11.74 -15.32 5.59
C GLY A 187 -12.59 -16.33 6.36
N THR A 188 -12.76 -16.12 7.67
CA THR A 188 -13.62 -16.97 8.52
C THR A 188 -15.07 -16.96 8.04
N TRP A 189 -15.59 -15.77 7.72
CA TRP A 189 -16.93 -15.61 7.17
C TRP A 189 -17.09 -16.33 5.82
N PHE A 190 -16.09 -16.27 4.94
CA PHE A 190 -16.16 -16.92 3.63
C PHE A 190 -16.22 -18.46 3.71
N ILE A 191 -15.63 -19.06 4.74
CA ILE A 191 -15.67 -20.53 4.98
C ILE A 191 -17.10 -21.02 5.24
N CYS A 192 -18.01 -20.16 5.72
CA CYS A 192 -19.40 -20.54 5.97
C CYS A 192 -20.17 -20.90 4.68
N ASN A 193 -19.73 -20.46 3.50
CA ASN A 193 -20.33 -20.83 2.21
C ASN A 193 -20.23 -22.34 1.92
N PRO A 194 -19.03 -22.92 1.78
CA PRO A 194 -18.91 -24.35 1.51
C PRO A 194 -19.38 -25.18 2.70
N LEU A 195 -19.29 -24.66 3.94
CA LEU A 195 -19.81 -25.33 5.13
C LEU A 195 -21.34 -25.48 5.11
N GLY A 196 -22.08 -24.42 4.79
CA GLY A 196 -23.56 -24.46 4.68
C GLY A 196 -24.02 -25.41 3.57
N THR A 197 -23.36 -25.34 2.42
CA THR A 197 -23.59 -26.23 1.28
C THR A 197 -23.35 -27.71 1.65
N MET A 198 -22.28 -27.98 2.42
CA MET A 198 -21.94 -29.32 2.87
C MET A 198 -22.98 -29.89 3.86
N VAL A 199 -23.40 -29.09 4.85
CA VAL A 199 -24.40 -29.50 5.84
C VAL A 199 -25.77 -29.75 5.17
N SER A 200 -26.17 -28.94 4.20
CA SER A 200 -27.40 -29.16 3.42
C SER A 200 -27.45 -30.57 2.80
N GLY A 201 -26.35 -31.05 2.21
CA GLY A 201 -26.28 -32.40 1.65
C GLY A 201 -26.51 -33.51 2.69
N TYR A 202 -25.89 -33.40 3.87
CA TYR A 202 -26.08 -34.35 4.97
C TYR A 202 -27.49 -34.30 5.56
N LEU A 203 -28.05 -33.10 5.71
CA LEU A 203 -29.42 -32.90 6.18
C LEU A 203 -30.42 -33.55 5.21
N GLN A 204 -30.23 -33.36 3.89
CA GLN A 204 -31.10 -33.97 2.90
C GLN A 204 -31.01 -35.50 2.90
N ALA A 205 -29.80 -36.06 2.99
CA ALA A 205 -29.62 -37.51 3.07
C ALA A 205 -30.35 -38.08 4.30
N SER A 206 -30.24 -37.41 5.45
CA SER A 206 -30.86 -37.85 6.71
C SER A 206 -32.38 -37.67 6.71
N ALA A 207 -32.87 -36.56 6.16
CA ALA A 207 -34.30 -36.31 5.99
C ALA A 207 -34.93 -37.34 5.05
N TYR A 208 -34.22 -37.74 3.99
CA TYR A 208 -34.68 -38.76 3.08
C TYR A 208 -34.78 -40.14 3.75
N THR A 209 -33.81 -40.56 4.56
CA THR A 209 -33.84 -41.89 5.21
C THR A 209 -34.79 -41.97 6.39
N ASN A 210 -34.88 -40.92 7.21
CA ASN A 210 -35.53 -40.99 8.51
C ASN A 210 -36.88 -40.27 8.56
N LEU A 211 -37.12 -39.31 7.66
CA LEU A 211 -38.33 -38.46 7.69
C LEU A 211 -39.25 -38.66 6.47
N SER A 212 -38.82 -39.40 5.45
CA SER A 212 -39.69 -39.74 4.32
C SER A 212 -40.90 -40.56 4.78
N GLY A 213 -42.11 -40.06 4.51
CA GLY A 213 -43.37 -40.69 4.92
C GLY A 213 -43.84 -40.29 6.32
N VAL A 214 -43.00 -39.63 7.13
CA VAL A 214 -43.40 -39.08 8.42
C VAL A 214 -44.33 -37.90 8.19
N GLY A 215 -45.53 -37.95 8.78
CA GLY A 215 -46.59 -36.95 8.57
C GLY A 215 -47.18 -36.96 7.15
N GLY A 216 -46.99 -38.04 6.37
CA GLY A 216 -47.49 -38.16 4.99
C GLY A 216 -46.77 -37.26 3.99
N MET A 217 -45.61 -36.70 4.35
CA MET A 217 -44.83 -35.80 3.50
C MET A 217 -43.57 -36.50 2.95
N PRO A 218 -43.20 -36.24 1.67
CA PRO A 218 -41.93 -36.70 1.10
C PRO A 218 -40.73 -35.99 1.77
N GLY A 219 -39.59 -36.70 1.83
CA GLY A 219 -38.39 -36.23 2.55
C GLY A 219 -37.85 -34.87 2.10
N TRP A 220 -38.04 -34.48 0.83
CA TRP A 220 -37.59 -33.17 0.34
C TRP A 220 -38.35 -31.99 0.96
N ARG A 221 -39.61 -32.18 1.40
CA ARG A 221 -40.38 -31.11 2.06
C ARG A 221 -39.88 -30.81 3.47
N TRP A 222 -39.42 -31.84 4.16
CA TRP A 222 -38.84 -31.72 5.50
C TRP A 222 -37.57 -30.86 5.49
N LEU A 223 -36.80 -30.88 4.41
CA LEU A 223 -35.64 -30.02 4.24
C LEU A 223 -36.00 -28.53 4.35
N PHE A 224 -37.00 -28.07 3.59
CA PHE A 224 -37.47 -26.68 3.67
C PHE A 224 -38.04 -26.29 5.05
N ILE A 225 -38.63 -27.26 5.77
CA ILE A 225 -39.13 -27.04 7.14
C ILE A 225 -37.95 -26.85 8.11
N ILE A 226 -36.96 -27.75 8.05
CA ILE A 226 -35.76 -27.70 8.90
C ILE A 226 -35.02 -26.39 8.69
N ASP A 227 -34.88 -25.95 7.44
CA ASP A 227 -34.28 -24.67 7.08
C ASP A 227 -35.01 -23.49 7.69
N GLY A 228 -36.33 -23.43 7.57
CA GLY A 228 -37.13 -22.37 8.20
C GLY A 228 -36.95 -22.34 9.72
N ILE A 229 -36.89 -23.51 10.36
CA ILE A 229 -36.67 -23.66 11.80
C ILE A 229 -35.27 -23.20 12.22
N PHE A 230 -34.24 -23.34 11.38
CA PHE A 230 -32.91 -22.78 11.66
C PHE A 230 -32.82 -21.28 11.35
N THR A 231 -33.43 -20.84 10.26
CA THR A 231 -33.34 -19.45 9.77
C THR A 231 -34.03 -18.47 10.70
N ILE A 232 -35.24 -18.78 11.15
CA ILE A 232 -36.06 -17.84 11.94
C ILE A 232 -35.40 -17.49 13.29
N PRO A 233 -34.92 -18.45 14.11
CA PRO A 233 -34.23 -18.13 15.36
C PRO A 233 -32.95 -17.34 15.15
N VAL A 234 -32.16 -17.64 14.12
CA VAL A 234 -30.95 -16.87 13.78
C VAL A 234 -31.34 -15.42 13.49
N ALA A 235 -32.36 -15.20 12.66
CA ALA A 235 -32.87 -13.87 12.35
C ALA A 235 -33.41 -13.14 13.59
N LEU A 236 -34.11 -13.83 14.50
CA LEU A 236 -34.61 -13.28 15.76
C LEU A 236 -33.48 -12.85 16.71
N ILE A 237 -32.41 -13.67 16.80
CA ILE A 237 -31.20 -13.33 17.55
C ILE A 237 -30.54 -12.07 16.96
N GLY A 238 -30.61 -11.90 15.64
CA GLY A 238 -30.17 -10.70 14.93
C GLY A 238 -30.74 -9.41 15.53
N PHE A 239 -32.04 -9.35 15.85
CA PHE A 239 -32.64 -8.13 16.44
C PHE A 239 -32.00 -7.69 17.78
N ILE A 240 -31.48 -8.65 18.54
CA ILE A 240 -30.91 -8.43 19.88
C ILE A 240 -29.42 -8.11 19.80
N ILE A 241 -28.69 -8.90 19.01
CA ILE A 241 -27.22 -8.90 18.99
C ILE A 241 -26.67 -7.93 17.93
N PHE A 242 -27.37 -7.73 16.83
CA PHE A 242 -26.85 -7.00 15.68
C PHE A 242 -26.75 -5.48 15.98
N PRO A 243 -25.53 -4.89 15.98
CA PRO A 243 -25.33 -3.48 16.34
C PRO A 243 -25.68 -2.49 15.23
N GLY A 244 -25.78 -2.94 13.96
CA GLY A 244 -25.92 -2.06 12.81
C GLY A 244 -24.58 -1.42 12.41
N ILE A 245 -24.63 -0.18 11.91
CA ILE A 245 -23.47 0.65 11.54
C ILE A 245 -23.05 1.45 12.80
N PRO A 246 -21.81 1.96 12.94
CA PRO A 246 -21.44 2.75 14.14
C PRO A 246 -22.29 4.00 14.43
N GLY A 247 -23.04 4.50 13.45
CA GLY A 247 -24.07 5.56 13.64
C GLY A 247 -25.48 5.04 13.98
N SER A 248 -25.66 3.73 14.15
CA SER A 248 -26.96 3.10 14.46
C SER A 248 -27.31 3.19 15.95
N PRO A 249 -28.60 3.05 16.31
CA PRO A 249 -29.03 3.04 17.71
C PRO A 249 -28.32 1.96 18.51
N ARG A 250 -27.72 2.34 19.64
CA ARG A 250 -26.90 1.47 20.48
C ARG A 250 -27.63 0.16 20.83
N PRO A 251 -27.00 -1.02 20.64
CA PRO A 251 -27.50 -2.26 21.22
C PRO A 251 -27.29 -2.27 22.73
N PHE A 252 -28.01 -3.14 23.44
CA PHE A 252 -28.04 -3.13 24.91
C PHE A 252 -26.69 -3.47 25.57
N TYR A 253 -25.78 -4.16 24.88
CA TYR A 253 -24.51 -4.66 25.41
C TYR A 253 -23.29 -3.76 25.12
N LEU A 254 -23.42 -2.73 24.27
CA LEU A 254 -22.36 -1.75 24.00
C LEU A 254 -22.54 -0.54 24.93
N THR A 255 -21.48 -0.18 25.66
CA THR A 255 -21.46 1.03 26.51
C THR A 255 -21.14 2.27 25.69
N GLU A 256 -21.40 3.46 26.23
CA GLU A 256 -21.04 4.73 25.57
C GLU A 256 -19.51 4.87 25.41
N GLY A 257 -18.73 4.34 26.36
CA GLY A 257 -17.27 4.27 26.26
C GLY A 257 -16.78 3.35 25.14
N ASP A 258 -17.45 2.21 24.91
CA ASP A 258 -17.13 1.29 23.81
C ASP A 258 -17.40 1.94 22.44
N LEU A 259 -18.48 2.72 22.32
CA LEU A 259 -18.82 3.45 21.09
C LEU A 259 -17.86 4.60 20.81
N ALA A 260 -17.51 5.37 21.84
CA ALA A 260 -16.51 6.43 21.74
C ALA A 260 -15.15 5.85 21.31
N LEU A 261 -14.74 4.71 21.88
CA LEU A 261 -13.51 4.01 21.51
C LEU A 261 -13.56 3.51 20.05
N ALA A 262 -14.69 2.98 19.57
CA ALA A 262 -14.85 2.56 18.17
C ALA A 262 -14.75 3.74 17.18
N GLN A 263 -15.35 4.89 17.53
CA GLN A 263 -15.27 6.11 16.73
C GLN A 263 -13.85 6.69 16.74
N GLU A 264 -13.19 6.68 17.90
CA GLU A 264 -11.81 7.14 18.03
C GLU A 264 -10.84 6.27 17.24
N ARG A 265 -11.00 4.94 17.27
CA ARG A 265 -10.21 3.99 16.45
C ARG A 265 -10.34 4.27 14.95
N THR A 266 -11.53 4.61 14.49
CA THR A 266 -11.75 5.02 13.10
C THR A 266 -11.00 6.31 12.77
N LYS A 267 -11.06 7.32 13.66
CA LYS A 267 -10.35 8.59 13.51
C LYS A 267 -8.83 8.40 13.51
N ARG A 268 -8.29 7.57 14.42
CA ARG A 268 -6.86 7.21 14.48
C ARG A 268 -6.38 6.48 13.22
N ALA A 269 -7.23 5.65 12.62
CA ALA A 269 -6.90 4.88 11.43
C ALA A 269 -6.82 5.72 10.13
N LYS A 270 -7.13 7.02 10.17
CA LYS A 270 -7.11 7.96 9.01
C LYS A 270 -7.73 7.35 7.75
N ILE A 271 -8.81 6.57 7.91
CA ILE A 271 -9.52 5.99 6.77
C ILE A 271 -10.13 7.15 6.00
N ARG A 272 -9.65 7.40 4.78
CA ARG A 272 -10.18 8.43 3.89
C ARG A 272 -11.67 8.15 3.71
N GLN A 273 -12.51 9.03 4.24
CA GLN A 273 -13.95 8.99 3.98
C GLN A 273 -14.12 9.16 2.47
N PRO A 274 -14.77 8.20 1.79
CA PRO A 274 -14.86 8.22 0.35
C PRO A 274 -15.91 9.24 -0.09
N GLY A 275 -15.75 9.80 -1.28
CA GLY A 275 -16.90 10.33 -2.02
C GLY A 275 -17.29 11.74 -1.75
N LYS A 276 -18.34 12.32 -2.34
CA LYS A 276 -19.51 11.76 -3.03
C LYS A 276 -19.21 11.08 -4.37
N MET A 277 -20.03 10.10 -4.75
CA MET A 277 -19.83 9.37 -6.02
C MET A 277 -20.31 10.27 -7.17
N SER A 278 -19.39 11.04 -7.75
CA SER A 278 -19.68 11.89 -8.92
C SER A 278 -19.69 11.05 -10.20
N VAL A 279 -20.42 11.52 -11.21
CA VAL A 279 -20.36 11.01 -12.59
C VAL A 279 -18.92 10.99 -13.12
N ASP A 280 -18.05 11.85 -12.61
CA ASP A 280 -16.63 11.88 -12.94
C ASP A 280 -15.88 10.61 -12.48
N VAL A 281 -16.27 10.02 -11.34
CA VAL A 281 -15.71 8.74 -10.85
C VAL A 281 -16.05 7.61 -11.82
N PHE A 282 -17.28 7.58 -12.32
CA PHE A 282 -17.68 6.61 -13.33
C PHE A 282 -16.87 6.82 -14.62
N LYS A 283 -16.82 8.05 -15.14
CA LYS A 283 -16.08 8.37 -16.36
C LYS A 283 -14.58 8.03 -16.27
N ARG A 284 -13.93 8.29 -15.13
CA ARG A 284 -12.50 7.96 -14.95
C ARG A 284 -12.28 6.46 -14.82
N THR A 285 -13.16 5.76 -14.10
CA THR A 285 -13.03 4.31 -13.87
C THR A 285 -13.24 3.52 -15.17
N PHE A 286 -14.24 3.87 -15.99
CA PHE A 286 -14.46 3.21 -17.28
C PHE A 286 -13.30 3.40 -18.29
N LYS A 287 -12.48 4.44 -18.13
CA LYS A 287 -11.29 4.66 -18.96
C LYS A 287 -10.07 3.86 -18.49
N ARG A 288 -10.07 3.36 -17.26
CA ARG A 288 -8.98 2.57 -16.70
C ARG A 288 -9.15 1.10 -17.05
N TRP A 289 -8.02 0.39 -17.14
CA TRP A 289 -8.02 -1.03 -17.47
C TRP A 289 -8.54 -1.90 -16.30
N HIS A 290 -8.47 -1.40 -15.06
CA HIS A 290 -8.84 -2.14 -13.85
C HIS A 290 -10.26 -2.73 -13.94
N ILE A 291 -11.25 -1.89 -14.27
CA ILE A 291 -12.66 -2.30 -14.29
C ILE A 291 -12.91 -3.41 -15.31
N TRP A 292 -12.37 -3.29 -16.52
CA TRP A 292 -12.61 -4.24 -17.60
C TRP A 292 -11.97 -5.60 -17.31
N VAL A 293 -10.75 -5.61 -16.77
CA VAL A 293 -10.05 -6.86 -16.44
C VAL A 293 -10.70 -7.55 -15.25
N PHE A 294 -10.97 -6.84 -14.15
CA PHE A 294 -11.51 -7.48 -12.95
C PHE A 294 -12.96 -7.94 -13.08
N ILE A 295 -13.81 -7.16 -13.75
CA ILE A 295 -15.19 -7.60 -14.06
C ILE A 295 -15.16 -8.85 -14.95
N SER A 296 -14.31 -8.87 -15.97
CA SER A 296 -14.19 -10.03 -16.86
C SER A 296 -13.67 -11.25 -16.12
N CYS A 297 -12.63 -11.11 -15.28
CA CYS A 297 -12.13 -12.20 -14.44
C CYS A 297 -13.23 -12.75 -13.51
N TYR A 298 -13.98 -11.88 -12.84
CA TYR A 298 -15.05 -12.34 -11.96
C TYR A 298 -16.19 -13.05 -12.72
N ALA A 299 -16.58 -12.54 -13.88
CA ALA A 299 -17.55 -13.20 -14.75
C ALA A 299 -17.06 -14.60 -15.19
N CYS A 300 -15.79 -14.71 -15.60
CA CYS A 300 -15.18 -15.99 -15.96
C CYS A 300 -15.23 -16.97 -14.78
N MET A 301 -14.91 -16.49 -13.57
CA MET A 301 -14.92 -17.30 -12.34
C MET A 301 -16.30 -17.86 -12.01
N ILE A 302 -17.36 -17.04 -12.15
CA ILE A 302 -18.74 -17.49 -11.91
C ILE A 302 -19.14 -18.56 -12.93
N ILE A 303 -18.87 -18.32 -14.22
CA ILE A 303 -19.23 -19.24 -15.30
C ILE A 303 -18.55 -20.60 -15.13
N CYS A 304 -17.25 -20.62 -14.83
CA CYS A 304 -16.47 -21.84 -14.76
C CYS A 304 -16.70 -22.63 -13.46
N SER A 305 -17.15 -21.97 -12.37
CA SER A 305 -17.39 -22.62 -11.08
C SER A 305 -18.78 -23.25 -10.95
N TYR A 306 -19.72 -22.89 -11.83
CA TYR A 306 -21.10 -23.39 -11.84
C TYR A 306 -21.25 -24.93 -11.79
N PRO A 307 -20.45 -25.73 -12.54
CA PRO A 307 -20.62 -27.18 -12.62
C PRO A 307 -20.45 -27.90 -11.28
N SER A 308 -19.77 -27.27 -10.31
CA SER A 308 -19.51 -27.83 -8.98
C SER A 308 -20.77 -28.31 -8.27
N SER A 309 -21.92 -27.67 -8.54
CA SER A 309 -23.21 -28.02 -7.95
C SER A 309 -23.94 -29.19 -8.63
N TYR A 310 -23.47 -29.64 -9.80
CA TYR A 310 -24.19 -30.59 -10.67
C TYR A 310 -23.67 -32.03 -10.59
N MET A 311 -22.69 -32.30 -9.74
CA MET A 311 -22.20 -33.66 -9.47
C MET A 311 -23.34 -34.61 -9.05
N SER A 312 -24.33 -34.11 -8.31
CA SER A 312 -25.50 -34.89 -7.88
C SER A 312 -26.35 -35.40 -9.06
N LEU A 313 -26.45 -34.63 -10.15
CA LEU A 313 -27.16 -35.03 -11.36
C LEU A 313 -26.42 -36.15 -12.11
N TRP A 314 -25.08 -36.10 -12.14
CA TRP A 314 -24.27 -37.18 -12.69
C TRP A 314 -24.41 -38.47 -11.87
N LEU A 315 -24.31 -38.39 -10.55
CA LEU A 315 -24.49 -39.54 -9.66
C LEU A 315 -25.89 -40.17 -9.79
N LYS A 316 -26.93 -39.35 -9.97
CA LYS A 316 -28.30 -39.84 -10.23
C LYS A 316 -28.40 -40.59 -11.55
N ALA A 317 -27.70 -40.15 -12.59
CA ALA A 317 -27.69 -40.83 -13.89
C ALA A 317 -26.91 -42.15 -13.88
N GLU A 318 -25.88 -42.27 -13.05
CA GLU A 318 -25.09 -43.52 -12.86
C GLU A 318 -25.79 -44.53 -11.92
N GLY A 319 -26.91 -44.17 -11.30
CA GLY A 319 -27.73 -45.08 -10.50
C GLY A 319 -27.32 -45.23 -9.03
N TYR A 320 -26.61 -44.26 -8.46
CA TYR A 320 -26.27 -44.26 -7.03
C TYR A 320 -27.51 -44.05 -6.14
N SER A 321 -27.44 -44.45 -4.86
CA SER A 321 -28.55 -44.23 -3.93
C SER A 321 -28.75 -42.73 -3.63
N VAL A 322 -29.97 -42.33 -3.27
CA VAL A 322 -30.27 -40.92 -2.90
C VAL A 322 -29.39 -40.42 -1.74
N THR A 323 -29.01 -41.31 -0.82
CA THR A 323 -28.07 -40.98 0.26
C THR A 323 -26.66 -40.70 -0.27
N GLN A 324 -26.15 -41.56 -1.16
CA GLN A 324 -24.83 -41.39 -1.78
C GLN A 324 -24.78 -40.16 -2.70
N ILE A 325 -25.87 -39.89 -3.44
CA ILE A 325 -25.99 -38.73 -4.34
C ILE A 325 -25.82 -37.41 -3.59
N ASN A 326 -26.31 -37.30 -2.35
CA ASN A 326 -26.20 -36.09 -1.54
C ASN A 326 -24.92 -36.06 -0.68
N GLN A 327 -24.37 -37.22 -0.29
CA GLN A 327 -23.16 -37.30 0.54
C GLN A 327 -21.86 -37.18 -0.26
N LEU A 328 -21.73 -37.81 -1.43
CA LEU A 328 -20.47 -37.81 -2.19
C LEU A 328 -20.00 -36.41 -2.65
N PRO A 329 -20.89 -35.49 -3.08
CA PRO A 329 -20.48 -34.11 -3.42
C PRO A 329 -19.92 -33.32 -2.24
N THR A 330 -20.20 -33.71 -0.99
CA THR A 330 -19.68 -33.02 0.21
C THR A 330 -18.16 -33.01 0.28
N VAL A 331 -17.50 -34.01 -0.30
CA VAL A 331 -16.03 -34.08 -0.36
C VAL A 331 -15.46 -32.91 -1.18
N THR A 332 -16.12 -32.51 -2.27
CA THR A 332 -15.72 -31.33 -3.06
C THR A 332 -15.78 -30.06 -2.22
N TYR A 333 -16.81 -29.89 -1.39
CA TYR A 333 -16.94 -28.75 -0.49
C TYR A 333 -15.92 -28.78 0.65
N ALA A 334 -15.58 -29.96 1.18
CA ALA A 334 -14.50 -30.11 2.15
C ALA A 334 -13.13 -29.69 1.57
N ILE A 335 -12.84 -30.10 0.33
CA ILE A 335 -11.64 -29.65 -0.39
C ILE A 335 -11.69 -28.14 -0.62
N ASN A 336 -12.86 -27.58 -0.94
CA ASN A 336 -13.03 -26.13 -1.11
C ASN A 336 -12.70 -25.35 0.16
N ILE A 337 -13.14 -25.82 1.34
CA ILE A 337 -12.80 -25.22 2.65
C ILE A 337 -11.29 -25.22 2.86
N VAL A 338 -10.65 -26.38 2.70
CA VAL A 338 -9.21 -26.53 2.90
C VAL A 338 -8.42 -25.69 1.89
N ALA A 339 -8.82 -25.71 0.62
CA ALA A 339 -8.19 -24.93 -0.44
C ALA A 339 -8.32 -23.43 -0.20
N SER A 340 -9.50 -22.95 0.20
CA SER A 340 -9.72 -21.54 0.51
C SER A 340 -8.85 -21.06 1.69
N TRP A 341 -8.83 -21.82 2.79
CA TRP A 341 -8.04 -21.49 3.97
C TRP A 341 -6.52 -21.59 3.73
N LEU A 342 -6.07 -22.70 3.15
CA LEU A 342 -4.65 -22.92 2.86
C LEU A 342 -4.16 -21.96 1.77
N GLY A 343 -4.94 -21.77 0.70
CA GLY A 343 -4.59 -20.91 -0.43
C GLY A 343 -4.43 -19.44 -0.04
N THR A 344 -5.33 -18.91 0.80
CA THR A 344 -5.22 -17.53 1.31
C THR A 344 -4.03 -17.36 2.26
N THR A 345 -3.79 -18.35 3.14
CA THR A 345 -2.64 -18.34 4.05
C THR A 345 -1.31 -18.42 3.30
N LEU A 346 -1.22 -19.29 2.28
CA LEU A 346 -0.03 -19.40 1.46
C LEU A 346 0.18 -18.17 0.57
N ALA A 347 -0.89 -17.54 0.07
CA ALA A 347 -0.80 -16.30 -0.69
C ALA A 347 -0.31 -15.09 0.14
N ALA A 348 -0.33 -15.18 1.48
CA ALA A 348 0.27 -14.17 2.35
C ALA A 348 1.80 -14.33 2.48
N ILE A 349 2.33 -15.54 2.23
CA ILE A 349 3.76 -15.88 2.38
C ILE A 349 4.45 -15.90 1.02
N TYR A 350 3.81 -16.54 0.05
CA TYR A 350 4.28 -16.72 -1.31
C TYR A 350 3.57 -15.75 -2.25
N PRO A 351 4.19 -15.40 -3.39
CA PRO A 351 3.55 -14.57 -4.40
C PRO A 351 2.19 -15.15 -4.84
N GLU A 352 1.15 -14.31 -4.77
CA GLU A 352 -0.25 -14.65 -5.06
C GLU A 352 -0.46 -15.32 -6.43
N TRP A 353 0.33 -14.95 -7.45
CA TRP A 353 0.27 -15.53 -8.80
C TRP A 353 0.63 -17.02 -8.87
N ILE A 354 1.52 -17.51 -7.99
CA ILE A 354 1.93 -18.93 -7.97
C ILE A 354 0.76 -19.77 -7.47
N ILE A 355 0.17 -19.39 -6.34
CA ILE A 355 -0.94 -20.11 -5.72
C ILE A 355 -2.16 -20.11 -6.66
N TYR A 356 -2.44 -18.95 -7.29
CA TYR A 356 -3.51 -18.82 -8.25
C TYR A 356 -3.32 -19.71 -9.48
N THR A 357 -2.08 -19.82 -9.98
CA THR A 357 -1.74 -20.69 -11.12
C THR A 357 -1.92 -22.17 -10.77
N ILE A 358 -1.44 -22.62 -9.60
CA ILE A 358 -1.60 -24.01 -9.17
C ILE A 358 -3.09 -24.38 -9.08
N ALA A 359 -3.91 -23.54 -8.45
CA ALA A 359 -5.35 -23.79 -8.33
C ALA A 359 -6.05 -23.80 -9.71
N SER A 360 -5.67 -22.88 -10.60
CA SER A 360 -6.21 -22.82 -11.96
C SER A 360 -5.83 -24.04 -12.80
N VAL A 361 -4.60 -24.54 -12.67
CA VAL A 361 -4.14 -25.76 -13.36
C VAL A 361 -4.90 -26.99 -12.88
N CYS A 362 -5.16 -27.12 -11.58
CA CYS A 362 -6.01 -28.20 -11.04
C CYS A 362 -7.42 -28.18 -11.65
N CYS A 363 -8.02 -26.99 -11.78
CA CYS A 363 -9.36 -26.82 -12.36
C CYS A 363 -9.38 -27.06 -13.88
N LEU A 364 -8.34 -26.63 -14.60
CA LEU A 364 -8.17 -26.91 -16.03
C LEU A 364 -8.00 -28.41 -16.30
N PHE A 365 -7.21 -29.10 -15.47
CA PHE A 365 -7.06 -30.55 -15.57
C PHE A 365 -8.37 -31.28 -15.28
N SER A 366 -9.12 -30.85 -14.25
CA SER A 366 -10.45 -31.37 -13.92
C SER A 366 -11.42 -31.24 -15.11
N THR A 367 -11.53 -30.04 -15.69
CA THR A 367 -12.43 -29.78 -16.82
C THR A 367 -12.00 -30.53 -18.09
N LEU A 368 -10.69 -30.68 -18.34
CA LEU A 368 -10.16 -31.50 -19.43
C LEU A 368 -10.56 -32.98 -19.29
N CYS A 369 -10.46 -33.54 -18.09
CA CYS A 369 -10.90 -34.91 -17.81
C CYS A 369 -12.40 -35.08 -18.11
N MET A 370 -13.23 -34.09 -17.77
CA MET A 370 -14.67 -34.12 -18.03
C MET A 370 -15.03 -33.96 -19.53
N ILE A 371 -14.21 -33.25 -20.31
CA ILE A 371 -14.39 -33.17 -21.77
C ILE A 371 -14.20 -34.53 -22.44
N ILE A 372 -13.13 -35.26 -22.06
CA ILE A 372 -12.82 -36.58 -22.61
C ILE A 372 -13.94 -37.58 -22.29
N TRP A 373 -14.53 -37.49 -21.08
CA TRP A 373 -15.66 -38.27 -20.54
C TRP A 373 -15.46 -39.78 -20.44
N ASN A 374 -14.80 -40.41 -21.41
CA ASN A 374 -14.48 -41.83 -21.43
C ASN A 374 -13.19 -42.11 -20.65
N ILE A 375 -13.29 -42.00 -19.32
CA ILE A 375 -12.20 -42.21 -18.37
C ILE A 375 -12.66 -43.13 -17.24
N PRO A 376 -11.73 -43.80 -16.52
CA PRO A 376 -12.08 -44.64 -15.38
C PRO A 376 -12.91 -43.87 -14.35
N THR A 377 -13.88 -44.54 -13.72
CA THR A 377 -14.77 -43.94 -12.71
C THR A 377 -13.99 -43.25 -11.59
N THR A 378 -12.87 -43.83 -11.16
CA THR A 378 -11.96 -43.23 -10.18
C THR A 378 -11.43 -41.87 -10.65
N LEU A 379 -11.04 -41.74 -11.92
CA LEU A 379 -10.53 -40.48 -12.47
C LEU A 379 -11.66 -39.43 -12.59
N LYS A 380 -12.91 -39.85 -12.86
CA LYS A 380 -14.07 -38.94 -12.82
C LYS A 380 -14.29 -38.36 -11.42
N PHE A 381 -14.21 -39.19 -10.38
CA PHE A 381 -14.30 -38.72 -8.99
C PHE A 381 -13.17 -37.75 -8.64
N VAL A 382 -11.92 -38.08 -9.01
CA VAL A 382 -10.78 -37.18 -8.81
C VAL A 382 -11.00 -35.85 -9.52
N ALA A 383 -11.49 -35.86 -10.76
CA ALA A 383 -11.79 -34.64 -11.49
C ALA A 383 -12.88 -33.79 -10.80
N TRP A 384 -13.98 -34.40 -10.33
CA TRP A 384 -15.00 -33.68 -9.56
C TRP A 384 -14.44 -33.05 -8.29
N TYR A 385 -13.61 -33.78 -7.55
CA TYR A 385 -13.02 -33.32 -6.29
C TYR A 385 -11.96 -32.22 -6.49
N LEU A 386 -11.17 -32.30 -7.57
CA LEU A 386 -10.20 -31.26 -7.93
C LEU A 386 -10.86 -29.92 -8.25
N LEU A 387 -12.12 -29.90 -8.69
CA LEU A 387 -12.88 -28.67 -8.90
C LEU A 387 -13.06 -27.88 -7.58
N GLY A 388 -12.97 -28.55 -6.43
CA GLY A 388 -12.94 -27.92 -5.10
C GLY A 388 -11.76 -26.96 -4.92
N ALA A 389 -10.65 -27.14 -5.64
CA ALA A 389 -9.49 -26.24 -5.59
C ALA A 389 -9.82 -24.81 -6.04
N ALA A 390 -10.93 -24.60 -6.76
CA ALA A 390 -11.40 -23.26 -7.15
C ALA A 390 -11.73 -22.36 -5.94
N GLY A 391 -11.91 -22.93 -4.73
CA GLY A 391 -12.28 -22.19 -3.52
C GLY A 391 -11.34 -21.06 -3.12
N CYS A 392 -10.05 -21.12 -3.49
CA CYS A 392 -9.10 -20.05 -3.20
C CYS A 392 -9.04 -18.94 -4.27
N LEU A 393 -9.61 -19.15 -5.47
CA LEU A 393 -9.52 -18.19 -6.57
C LEU A 393 -10.27 -16.89 -6.25
N SER A 394 -11.45 -16.99 -5.63
CA SER A 394 -12.28 -15.83 -5.26
C SER A 394 -11.60 -14.94 -4.21
N PRO A 395 -11.20 -15.45 -3.02
CA PRO A 395 -10.50 -14.64 -2.02
C PRO A 395 -9.21 -13.99 -2.52
N ILE A 396 -8.42 -14.70 -3.33
CA ILE A 396 -7.18 -14.15 -3.90
C ILE A 396 -7.51 -13.00 -4.86
N LEU A 397 -8.49 -13.18 -5.76
CA LEU A 397 -8.91 -12.13 -6.69
C LEU A 397 -9.35 -10.85 -5.96
N TYR A 398 -10.18 -10.98 -4.91
CA TYR A 398 -10.59 -9.84 -4.07
C TYR A 398 -9.40 -9.16 -3.38
N SER A 399 -8.44 -9.95 -2.89
CA SER A 399 -7.23 -9.41 -2.26
C SER A 399 -6.38 -8.61 -3.25
N THR A 400 -6.16 -9.15 -4.45
CA THR A 400 -5.36 -8.48 -5.49
C THR A 400 -6.02 -7.17 -5.96
N ILE A 401 -7.35 -7.09 -6.05
CA ILE A 401 -8.07 -5.83 -6.35
C ILE A 401 -7.85 -4.79 -5.25
N ASN A 402 -7.89 -5.21 -3.99
CA ASN A 402 -7.63 -4.32 -2.87
C ASN A 402 -6.21 -3.73 -2.91
N ILE A 403 -5.25 -4.49 -3.41
CA ILE A 403 -3.86 -4.05 -3.58
C ILE A 403 -3.73 -3.10 -4.77
N ILE A 404 -4.28 -3.48 -5.93
CA ILE A 404 -4.13 -2.72 -7.18
C ILE A 404 -4.88 -1.38 -7.12
N CYS A 405 -6.08 -1.37 -6.52
CA CYS A 405 -6.91 -0.17 -6.43
C CYS A 405 -6.79 0.53 -5.06
N ARG A 406 -5.65 0.38 -4.38
CA ARG A 406 -5.44 0.92 -3.03
C ARG A 406 -5.49 2.46 -2.97
N ASP A 407 -5.07 3.12 -4.04
CA ASP A 407 -4.89 4.57 -4.08
C ASP A 407 -6.19 5.34 -4.31
N ASP A 408 -7.21 4.70 -4.88
CA ASP A 408 -8.52 5.28 -5.18
C ASP A 408 -9.64 4.41 -4.59
N ALA A 409 -10.10 4.80 -3.41
CA ALA A 409 -11.17 4.11 -2.70
C ALA A 409 -12.49 4.08 -3.49
N GLU A 410 -12.81 5.15 -4.23
CA GLU A 410 -14.07 5.26 -4.99
C GLU A 410 -14.05 4.38 -6.24
N GLU A 411 -12.90 4.33 -6.94
CA GLU A 411 -12.70 3.42 -8.08
C GLU A 411 -12.78 1.96 -7.62
N ARG A 412 -12.06 1.61 -6.56
CA ARG A 412 -12.10 0.26 -5.98
C ARG A 412 -13.52 -0.14 -5.60
N ALA A 413 -14.33 0.80 -5.12
CA ALA A 413 -15.70 0.56 -4.71
C ALA A 413 -16.60 0.21 -5.89
N LEU A 414 -16.48 1.02 -6.94
CA LEU A 414 -17.22 0.83 -8.18
C LEU A 414 -16.86 -0.53 -8.82
N ILE A 415 -15.58 -0.91 -8.81
CA ILE A 415 -15.12 -2.18 -9.39
C ILE A 415 -15.69 -3.38 -8.61
N MET A 416 -15.61 -3.38 -7.28
CA MET A 416 -16.11 -4.51 -6.47
C MET A 416 -17.63 -4.67 -6.59
N GLY A 417 -18.39 -3.57 -6.53
CA GLY A 417 -19.84 -3.60 -6.73
C GLY A 417 -20.24 -4.06 -8.13
N ALA A 418 -19.55 -3.56 -9.17
CA ALA A 418 -19.82 -3.94 -10.55
C ALA A 418 -19.48 -5.42 -10.83
N MET A 419 -18.40 -5.93 -10.25
CA MET A 419 -18.03 -7.35 -10.36
C MET A 419 -19.14 -8.26 -9.85
N MET A 420 -19.66 -8.01 -8.64
CA MET A 420 -20.71 -8.86 -8.07
C MET A 420 -21.99 -8.83 -8.92
N SER A 421 -22.52 -7.64 -9.21
CA SER A 421 -23.79 -7.52 -9.96
C SER A 421 -23.67 -8.05 -11.39
N PHE A 422 -22.57 -7.73 -12.09
CA PHE A 422 -22.35 -8.23 -13.44
C PHE A 422 -22.06 -9.74 -13.46
N GLY A 423 -21.26 -10.24 -12.52
CA GLY A 423 -20.94 -11.67 -12.40
C GLY A 423 -22.18 -12.52 -12.15
N TYR A 424 -23.02 -12.17 -11.17
CA TYR A 424 -24.24 -12.92 -10.89
C TYR A 424 -25.26 -12.85 -12.04
N SER A 425 -25.22 -11.82 -12.90
CA SER A 425 -26.09 -11.76 -14.08
C SER A 425 -25.85 -12.93 -15.06
N PHE A 426 -24.63 -13.49 -15.11
CA PHE A 426 -24.34 -14.66 -15.95
C PHE A 426 -24.98 -15.96 -15.43
N ASN A 427 -25.25 -16.07 -14.12
CA ASN A 427 -25.99 -17.22 -13.58
C ASN A 427 -27.44 -17.30 -14.08
N ILE A 428 -27.97 -16.23 -14.66
CA ILE A 428 -29.34 -16.18 -15.19
C ILE A 428 -29.45 -16.97 -16.49
N TRP A 429 -28.48 -16.83 -17.41
CA TRP A 429 -28.64 -17.33 -18.77
C TRP A 429 -27.58 -18.37 -19.19
N VAL A 430 -26.37 -18.33 -18.60
CA VAL A 430 -25.31 -19.29 -18.94
C VAL A 430 -25.70 -20.74 -18.62
N PRO A 431 -26.31 -21.06 -17.46
CA PRO A 431 -26.76 -22.42 -17.18
C PRO A 431 -27.79 -22.95 -18.18
N LEU A 432 -28.66 -22.08 -18.70
CA LEU A 432 -29.67 -22.47 -19.69
C LEU A 432 -29.05 -22.91 -21.03
N LEU A 433 -27.91 -22.32 -21.40
CA LEU A 433 -27.24 -22.60 -22.67
C LEU A 433 -26.15 -23.67 -22.54
N ALA A 434 -25.30 -23.56 -21.53
CA ALA A 434 -24.10 -24.38 -21.36
C ALA A 434 -24.37 -25.65 -20.55
N TYR A 435 -25.30 -25.60 -19.59
CA TYR A 435 -25.59 -26.70 -18.67
C TYR A 435 -27.08 -27.05 -18.61
N PRO A 436 -27.74 -27.34 -19.76
CA PRO A 436 -29.13 -27.74 -19.75
C PRO A 436 -29.33 -29.04 -18.96
N THR A 437 -30.42 -29.12 -18.21
CA THR A 437 -30.79 -30.28 -17.41
C THR A 437 -31.44 -31.38 -18.25
N ALA A 438 -32.07 -31.02 -19.37
CA ALA A 438 -32.70 -31.92 -20.32
C ALA A 438 -32.18 -31.75 -21.76
N GLY A 439 -32.29 -32.80 -22.58
CA GLY A 439 -31.92 -32.82 -24.00
C GLY A 439 -30.63 -33.61 -24.31
N PRO A 440 -30.29 -33.78 -25.61
CA PRO A 440 -29.15 -34.61 -26.05
C PRO A 440 -27.78 -34.06 -25.63
N ASP A 441 -27.69 -32.75 -25.37
CA ASP A 441 -26.49 -32.07 -24.86
C ASP A 441 -26.56 -31.79 -23.34
N GLY A 442 -27.62 -32.24 -22.65
CA GLY A 442 -27.86 -31.96 -21.24
C GLY A 442 -27.17 -32.92 -20.27
N ALA A 443 -27.69 -32.97 -19.04
CA ALA A 443 -27.21 -33.90 -18.02
C ALA A 443 -27.25 -35.35 -18.53
N PRO A 444 -26.26 -36.20 -18.21
CA PRO A 444 -25.16 -35.96 -17.28
C PRO A 444 -23.83 -35.49 -17.93
N ARG A 445 -23.76 -35.42 -19.27
CA ARG A 445 -22.48 -35.25 -19.99
C ARG A 445 -22.14 -33.79 -20.29
N TRP A 446 -23.12 -32.92 -20.52
CA TRP A 446 -22.92 -31.50 -20.87
C TRP A 446 -21.82 -31.28 -21.93
N ARG A 447 -22.02 -31.80 -23.15
CA ARG A 447 -21.01 -31.77 -24.24
C ARG A 447 -20.53 -30.35 -24.57
N LYS A 448 -21.40 -29.35 -24.43
CA LYS A 448 -21.10 -27.92 -24.65
C LYS A 448 -20.57 -27.23 -23.40
N GLY A 449 -21.03 -27.64 -22.22
CA GLY A 449 -20.68 -26.98 -20.95
C GLY A 449 -19.21 -27.13 -20.57
N TRP A 450 -18.65 -28.34 -20.63
CA TRP A 450 -17.26 -28.56 -20.20
C TRP A 450 -16.21 -27.81 -21.02
N PRO A 451 -16.28 -27.78 -22.38
CA PRO A 451 -15.40 -26.92 -23.17
C PRO A 451 -15.53 -25.43 -22.82
N VAL A 452 -16.76 -24.95 -22.57
CA VAL A 452 -17.01 -23.57 -22.14
C VAL A 452 -16.29 -23.30 -20.82
N SER A 453 -16.46 -24.15 -19.80
CA SER A 453 -15.78 -23.98 -18.51
C SER A 453 -14.25 -24.05 -18.61
N PHE A 454 -13.70 -24.91 -19.47
CA PHE A 454 -12.25 -24.97 -19.71
C PHE A 454 -11.71 -23.65 -20.27
N VAL A 455 -12.37 -23.09 -21.29
CA VAL A 455 -12.00 -21.80 -21.88
C VAL A 455 -12.10 -20.69 -20.84
N PHE A 456 -13.17 -20.64 -20.04
CA PHE A 456 -13.34 -19.62 -19.02
C PHE A 456 -12.36 -19.74 -17.85
N PHE A 457 -11.96 -20.96 -17.44
CA PHE A 457 -10.85 -21.14 -16.49
C PHE A 457 -9.51 -20.65 -17.07
N PHE A 458 -9.26 -20.88 -18.35
CA PHE A 458 -8.05 -20.37 -19.01
C PHE A 458 -8.07 -18.83 -19.11
N LEU A 459 -9.20 -18.24 -19.51
CA LEU A 459 -9.37 -16.78 -19.55
C LEU A 459 -9.27 -16.15 -18.16
N LEU A 460 -9.78 -16.81 -17.13
CA LEU A 460 -9.63 -16.39 -15.74
C LEU A 460 -8.16 -16.33 -15.34
N TRP A 461 -7.42 -17.41 -15.60
CA TRP A 461 -5.98 -17.48 -15.32
C TRP A 461 -5.19 -16.44 -16.12
N ALA A 462 -5.44 -16.34 -17.44
CA ALA A 462 -4.76 -15.39 -18.32
C ALA A 462 -5.08 -13.94 -17.93
N GLY A 463 -6.33 -13.63 -17.61
CA GLY A 463 -6.75 -12.30 -17.17
C GLY A 463 -6.13 -11.90 -15.82
N PHE A 464 -6.02 -12.85 -14.88
CA PHE A 464 -5.33 -12.63 -13.61
C PHE A 464 -3.82 -12.45 -13.80
N MET A 465 -3.17 -13.24 -14.65
CA MET A 465 -1.75 -13.04 -14.97
C MET A 465 -1.51 -11.72 -15.69
N ALA A 466 -2.39 -11.35 -16.62
CA ALA A 466 -2.32 -10.07 -17.30
C ALA A 466 -2.48 -8.90 -16.32
N SER A 467 -3.40 -8.97 -15.35
CA SER A 467 -3.55 -7.90 -14.34
C SER A 467 -2.28 -7.71 -13.52
N ILE A 468 -1.62 -8.80 -13.11
CA ILE A 468 -0.37 -8.75 -12.35
C ILE A 468 0.78 -8.22 -13.22
N VAL A 469 0.87 -8.66 -14.48
CA VAL A 469 1.92 -8.19 -15.39
C VAL A 469 1.74 -6.71 -15.72
N ILE A 470 0.51 -6.26 -16.02
CA ILE A 470 0.21 -4.86 -16.28
C ILE A 470 0.49 -4.03 -15.03
N TRP A 471 0.12 -4.51 -13.84
CA TRP A 471 0.41 -3.82 -12.59
C TRP A 471 1.92 -3.70 -12.30
N ARG A 472 2.71 -4.75 -12.61
CA ARG A 472 4.17 -4.72 -12.45
C ARG A 472 4.90 -3.90 -13.52
N ARG A 473 4.33 -3.81 -14.72
CA ARG A 473 4.87 -3.03 -15.85
C ARG A 473 4.41 -1.58 -15.86
N ALA A 474 3.29 -1.28 -15.22
CA ALA A 474 2.91 0.08 -14.96
C ALA A 474 4.09 0.71 -14.22
N PRO A 475 4.65 1.84 -14.70
CA PRO A 475 5.64 2.57 -13.93
C PRO A 475 4.99 2.76 -12.57
N THR A 476 5.58 2.18 -11.53
CA THR A 476 5.15 2.43 -10.15
C THR A 476 4.89 3.92 -10.11
N PRO A 477 3.65 4.38 -9.82
CA PRO A 477 3.50 5.74 -9.40
C PRO A 477 4.54 5.88 -8.32
N GLY A 478 5.52 6.77 -8.51
CA GLY A 478 6.38 7.18 -7.41
C GLY A 478 5.43 7.40 -6.24
N LEU A 479 5.79 6.85 -5.07
CA LEU A 479 5.11 7.09 -3.80
C LEU A 479 4.42 8.45 -3.86
N PRO A 480 3.10 8.57 -3.65
CA PRO A 480 2.41 9.82 -3.91
C PRO A 480 3.17 10.97 -3.24
N LEU A 481 3.74 11.80 -4.10
CA LEU A 481 3.98 13.21 -3.81
C LEU A 481 2.68 13.74 -3.19
N GLN A 482 2.87 14.54 -2.16
CA GLN A 482 1.83 15.14 -1.35
C GLN A 482 0.58 15.51 -2.15
N LEU A 483 -0.58 15.26 -1.53
CA LEU A 483 -1.86 15.84 -1.94
C LEU A 483 -1.69 17.34 -2.28
N PRO A 484 -2.37 17.86 -3.31
CA PRO A 484 -2.32 19.28 -3.64
C PRO A 484 -2.81 20.10 -2.45
N ALA A 485 -1.98 21.05 -2.02
CA ALA A 485 -2.21 21.96 -0.90
C ALA A 485 -3.24 23.07 -1.23
N THR A 486 -4.42 22.70 -1.74
CA THR A 486 -5.47 23.66 -2.14
C THR A 486 -6.75 23.59 -1.30
N ALA A 487 -6.80 22.79 -0.22
CA ALA A 487 -8.01 22.61 0.59
C ALA A 487 -7.93 23.08 2.05
N LEU A 488 -6.90 23.81 2.48
CA LEU A 488 -6.78 24.33 3.86
C LEU A 488 -6.18 25.74 3.91
N ARG A 489 -6.78 26.69 3.20
CA ARG A 489 -6.45 28.12 3.38
C ARG A 489 -7.71 28.98 3.32
N ASN A 490 -8.63 28.73 4.24
CA ASN A 490 -9.67 29.69 4.63
C ASN A 490 -9.93 29.47 6.11
N ASN A 491 -9.07 30.09 6.94
CA ASN A 491 -9.29 30.52 8.33
C ASN A 491 -7.95 30.57 9.06
N ALA A 492 -7.16 31.59 8.77
CA ALA A 492 -6.18 32.13 9.70
C ALA A 492 -5.95 33.59 9.33
N THR A 493 -6.56 34.47 10.12
CA THR A 493 -6.27 35.90 10.19
C THR A 493 -4.77 36.12 10.40
N THR A 494 -4.16 36.88 9.49
CA THR A 494 -2.79 37.41 9.61
C THR A 494 -2.63 38.27 10.86
N PRO A 495 -1.43 38.25 11.45
CA PRO A 495 -0.67 39.50 11.49
C PRO A 495 0.71 39.34 10.85
N ASN A 496 1.16 40.41 10.21
CA ASN A 496 2.50 40.63 9.66
C ASN A 496 3.62 40.20 10.60
N THR A 497 4.57 39.40 10.10
CA THR A 497 5.96 39.35 10.59
C THR A 497 6.91 39.06 9.43
N GLN A 498 8.03 39.78 9.44
CA GLN A 498 9.10 39.80 8.44
C GLN A 498 9.68 38.40 8.19
N SER A 499 9.90 38.03 6.92
CA SER A 499 10.45 36.73 6.50
C SER A 499 11.90 36.57 6.97
N THR A 500 12.15 35.64 7.89
CA THR A 500 13.50 35.19 8.24
C THR A 500 13.84 33.94 7.42
N MET A 501 15.07 33.86 6.91
CA MET A 501 15.52 32.73 6.06
C MET A 501 15.63 31.42 6.88
N PRO A 502 15.31 30.24 6.29
CA PRO A 502 15.39 28.97 7.00
C PRO A 502 16.84 28.55 7.25
N ILE A 503 17.14 28.05 8.46
CA ILE A 503 18.47 27.60 8.86
C ILE A 503 18.73 26.18 8.33
N PRO A 504 19.82 25.93 7.58
CA PRO A 504 20.16 24.60 7.06
C PRO A 504 20.64 23.66 8.18
N ILE A 505 20.19 22.40 8.11
CA ILE A 505 20.51 21.33 9.05
C ILE A 505 21.21 20.18 8.33
N THR A 506 22.43 19.84 8.73
CA THR A 506 23.17 18.67 8.25
C THR A 506 23.20 17.60 9.33
N ILE A 507 22.84 16.36 8.99
CA ILE A 507 22.85 15.22 9.93
C ILE A 507 24.09 14.39 9.66
N VAL A 508 24.92 14.16 10.68
CA VAL A 508 26.08 13.26 10.61
C VAL A 508 25.80 12.02 11.45
N THR A 509 25.80 10.87 10.80
CA THR A 509 25.47 9.56 11.39
C THR A 509 26.56 8.53 11.11
N GLY A 510 26.51 7.39 11.80
CA GLY A 510 27.52 6.33 11.73
C GLY A 510 27.74 5.66 13.08
N PHE A 511 28.27 4.43 13.06
CA PHE A 511 28.49 3.62 14.25
C PHE A 511 29.38 4.31 15.31
N LEU A 512 29.29 3.87 16.57
CA LEU A 512 30.19 4.34 17.62
C LEU A 512 31.65 4.07 17.21
N GLY A 513 32.53 5.05 17.38
CA GLY A 513 33.94 4.91 17.02
C GLY A 513 34.28 5.08 15.53
N SER A 514 33.29 5.33 14.66
CA SER A 514 33.51 5.58 13.21
C SER A 514 34.25 6.88 12.88
N GLY A 515 34.43 7.78 13.85
CA GLY A 515 35.15 9.04 13.69
C GLY A 515 34.29 10.24 13.26
N LYS A 516 32.97 10.20 13.50
CA LYS A 516 32.04 11.33 13.29
C LYS A 516 32.54 12.63 13.93
N THR A 517 32.82 12.58 15.24
CA THR A 517 33.33 13.74 15.99
C THR A 517 34.67 14.24 15.45
N THR A 518 35.55 13.33 15.02
CA THR A 518 36.85 13.67 14.41
C THR A 518 36.68 14.40 13.08
N ILE A 519 35.72 13.97 12.24
CA ILE A 519 35.38 14.65 10.99
C ILE A 519 34.84 16.06 11.27
N LEU A 520 33.99 16.22 12.27
CA LEU A 520 33.48 17.53 12.68
C LEU A 520 34.59 18.44 13.24
N LEU A 521 35.50 17.89 14.04
CA LEU A 521 36.67 18.62 14.55
C LEU A 521 37.59 19.11 13.43
N ASN A 522 37.80 18.31 12.39
CA ASN A 522 38.59 18.70 11.22
C ASN A 522 37.85 19.64 10.26
N LEU A 523 36.52 19.72 10.35
CA LEU A 523 35.69 20.63 9.55
C LEU A 523 35.73 22.07 10.10
N ILE A 524 35.77 22.23 11.42
CA ILE A 524 35.70 23.56 12.07
C ILE A 524 36.80 24.53 11.62
N PRO A 525 38.09 24.13 11.50
CA PRO A 525 39.15 25.02 11.02
C PRO A 525 39.00 25.42 9.54
N GLN A 526 38.17 24.72 8.77
CA GLN A 526 37.93 25.01 7.35
C GLN A 526 36.86 26.09 7.16
N LEU A 527 36.08 26.41 8.21
CA LEU A 527 35.01 27.41 8.16
C LEU A 527 35.55 28.83 8.31
N PRO A 528 34.98 29.83 7.62
CA PRO A 528 35.30 31.24 7.83
C PRO A 528 35.08 31.67 9.29
N LYS A 529 35.91 32.59 9.80
CA LYS A 529 35.79 33.13 11.17
C LYS A 529 34.44 33.81 11.44
N THR A 530 33.74 34.25 10.40
CA THR A 530 32.42 34.87 10.46
C THR A 530 31.25 33.88 10.42
N TYR A 531 31.51 32.60 10.11
CA TYR A 531 30.47 31.57 9.93
C TYR A 531 30.13 30.88 11.25
N LYS A 532 28.88 31.01 11.70
CA LYS A 532 28.41 30.48 12.98
C LYS A 532 27.82 29.08 12.83
N LEU A 533 28.61 28.07 13.16
CA LEU A 533 28.12 26.69 13.23
C LEU A 533 27.58 26.39 14.64
N ALA A 534 26.38 25.82 14.72
CA ALA A 534 25.83 25.23 15.94
C ALA A 534 25.90 23.70 15.87
N LEU A 535 26.39 23.07 16.93
CA LEU A 535 26.51 21.61 17.03
C LEU A 535 25.55 21.06 18.08
N LEU A 536 24.71 20.12 17.67
CA LEU A 536 23.83 19.34 18.55
C LEU A 536 24.38 17.92 18.68
N LYS A 537 24.89 17.58 19.87
CA LYS A 537 25.53 16.28 20.17
C LYS A 537 24.64 15.45 21.12
N ASN A 538 24.61 14.13 20.89
CA ASN A 538 23.70 13.18 21.58
C ASN A 538 24.42 12.02 22.30
N GLU A 539 25.71 12.11 22.58
CA GLU A 539 26.49 11.02 23.20
C GLU A 539 27.11 11.46 24.54
N PHE A 540 27.06 10.59 25.55
CA PHE A 540 27.68 10.82 26.87
C PHE A 540 29.16 10.34 26.85
N GLY A 541 30.10 11.24 27.17
CA GLY A 541 31.57 11.01 27.27
C GLY A 541 32.35 11.66 26.11
N ASP A 542 33.50 12.33 26.24
CA ASP A 542 34.49 12.54 27.29
C ASP A 542 34.72 14.05 27.54
N VAL A 543 34.86 14.46 28.80
CA VAL A 543 35.11 15.85 29.27
C VAL A 543 36.31 16.54 28.58
N ALA A 544 37.23 15.76 28.00
CA ALA A 544 38.43 16.26 27.32
C ALA A 544 38.16 16.82 25.90
N ILE A 545 37.18 16.27 25.16
CA ILE A 545 36.87 16.70 23.79
C ILE A 545 35.96 17.94 23.82
N ASP A 546 35.08 18.03 24.81
CA ASP A 546 34.17 19.18 24.98
C ASP A 546 34.94 20.46 25.32
N SER A 547 36.09 20.34 26.00
CA SER A 547 37.00 21.46 26.26
C SER A 547 37.71 21.97 24.99
N GLN A 548 38.03 21.09 24.04
CA GLN A 548 38.61 21.46 22.74
C GLN A 548 37.56 22.09 21.81
N LEU A 549 36.35 21.53 21.76
CA LEU A 549 35.21 22.08 21.00
C LEU A 549 34.78 23.45 21.52
N ALA A 550 34.72 23.65 22.85
CA ALA A 550 34.40 24.92 23.47
C ALA A 550 35.51 25.99 23.32
N SER A 551 36.75 25.59 23.06
CA SER A 551 37.90 26.51 22.91
C SER A 551 38.07 27.10 21.50
N THR A 552 37.31 26.60 20.52
CA THR A 552 37.45 27.01 19.12
C THR A 552 36.49 28.16 18.78
N GLN A 553 37.02 29.33 18.41
CA GLN A 553 36.27 30.59 18.24
C GLN A 553 35.14 30.56 17.18
N SER A 554 35.10 29.56 16.30
CA SER A 554 34.11 29.40 15.22
C SER A 554 32.86 28.60 15.61
N ILE A 555 32.81 27.99 16.79
CA ILE A 555 31.55 27.40 17.31
C ILE A 555 30.84 28.44 18.17
N SER A 556 29.72 28.95 17.67
CA SER A 556 28.93 29.96 18.40
C SER A 556 28.05 29.36 19.51
N GLY A 557 27.88 28.03 19.52
CA GLY A 557 27.24 27.29 20.62
C GLY A 557 27.27 25.77 20.42
N VAL A 558 27.78 25.05 21.42
CA VAL A 558 27.63 23.59 21.55
C VAL A 558 26.55 23.32 22.58
N ARG A 559 25.52 22.55 22.23
CA ARG A 559 24.49 22.11 23.18
C ARG A 559 24.41 20.59 23.21
N GLU A 560 24.52 20.06 24.42
CA GLU A 560 24.24 18.66 24.73
C GLU A 560 22.79 18.51 25.16
N LEU A 561 22.10 17.50 24.62
CA LEU A 561 20.79 17.11 25.10
C LEU A 561 20.94 16.29 26.39
N LEU A 562 20.81 16.97 27.53
CA LEU A 562 20.72 16.34 28.83
C LEU A 562 19.35 15.67 28.97
N ASN A 563 19.24 14.42 28.49
CA ASN A 563 18.37 13.32 28.97
C ASN A 563 17.87 12.39 27.85
N GLY A 564 18.70 11.42 27.46
CA GLY A 564 18.29 10.24 26.69
C GLY A 564 18.49 10.37 25.18
N CYS A 565 18.83 9.26 24.52
CA CYS A 565 19.19 9.26 23.10
C CYS A 565 18.09 9.89 22.24
N ILE A 566 18.47 10.81 21.33
CA ILE A 566 17.64 11.36 20.24
C ILE A 566 16.86 10.27 19.46
N CYS A 567 17.37 9.03 19.43
CA CYS A 567 16.73 7.90 18.76
C CYS A 567 15.70 7.12 19.61
N CYS A 568 15.63 7.34 20.93
CA CYS A 568 14.80 6.56 21.86
C CYS A 568 13.66 7.37 22.50
N ASN A 569 13.82 8.68 22.60
CA ASN A 569 12.79 9.66 22.94
C ASN A 569 12.82 10.76 21.86
N LEU A 570 11.88 11.70 21.86
CA LEU A 570 11.88 12.95 21.04
C LEU A 570 11.13 12.95 19.69
N VAL A 571 9.82 12.70 19.71
CA VAL A 571 8.94 13.64 19.00
C VAL A 571 8.58 14.70 20.04
N GLY A 572 9.20 15.88 19.98
CA GLY A 572 9.07 16.94 21.00
C GLY A 572 10.36 17.69 21.28
N GLN A 573 11.32 17.10 22.01
CA GLN A 573 12.47 17.87 22.54
C GLN A 573 13.49 18.31 21.46
N LEU A 574 13.44 17.75 20.24
CA LEU A 574 14.30 18.20 19.13
C LEU A 574 13.83 19.57 18.62
N SER A 575 12.50 19.80 18.61
CA SER A 575 11.91 21.09 18.26
C SER A 575 12.38 22.17 19.23
N ASP A 576 12.28 21.91 20.53
CA ASP A 576 12.66 22.85 21.58
C ASP A 576 14.15 23.21 21.50
N ALA A 577 15.02 22.21 21.29
CA ALA A 577 16.46 22.43 21.17
C ALA A 577 16.85 23.23 19.91
N LEU A 578 16.20 22.95 18.78
CA LEU A 578 16.42 23.71 17.54
C LEU A 578 15.92 25.15 17.67
N GLU A 579 14.76 25.36 18.28
CA GLU A 579 14.18 26.69 18.53
C GLU A 579 15.03 27.51 19.50
N GLN A 580 15.57 26.87 20.54
CA GLN A 580 16.50 27.50 21.47
C GLN A 580 17.83 27.88 20.79
N LEU A 581 18.42 26.99 19.98
CA LEU A 581 19.63 27.29 19.21
C LEU A 581 19.41 28.47 18.25
N ARG A 582 18.25 28.51 17.59
CA ARG A 582 17.88 29.63 16.73
C ARG A 582 17.84 30.96 17.50
N THR A 583 17.22 30.96 18.68
CA THR A 583 16.98 32.17 19.47
C THR A 583 18.23 32.66 20.20
N GLU A 584 19.02 31.74 20.78
CA GLU A 584 20.19 32.09 21.61
C GLU A 584 21.47 32.30 20.77
N VAL A 585 21.69 31.49 19.73
CA VAL A 585 22.97 31.42 19.00
C VAL A 585 22.88 32.10 17.63
N THR A 586 21.69 32.15 17.02
CA THR A 586 21.48 32.64 15.63
C THR A 586 22.47 32.01 14.63
N PRO A 587 22.52 30.67 14.50
CA PRO A 587 23.54 30.00 13.68
C PRO A 587 23.24 30.10 12.18
N ASP A 588 24.30 30.12 11.38
CA ASP A 588 24.23 30.03 9.91
C ASP A 588 23.92 28.60 9.45
N ARG A 589 24.27 27.59 10.27
CA ARG A 589 23.98 26.17 10.05
C ARG A 589 23.99 25.38 11.34
N ILE A 590 23.11 24.38 11.42
CA ILE A 590 23.06 23.42 12.53
C ILE A 590 23.57 22.07 12.03
N VAL A 591 24.49 21.47 12.77
CA VAL A 591 24.94 20.09 12.54
C VAL A 591 24.45 19.21 13.67
N ILE A 592 23.78 18.12 13.33
CA ILE A 592 23.28 17.13 14.30
C ILE A 592 24.16 15.90 14.22
N GLU A 593 24.91 15.62 15.30
CA GLU A 593 25.65 14.38 15.46
C GLU A 593 24.76 13.33 16.15
N THR A 594 24.48 12.24 15.45
CA THR A 594 23.64 11.15 15.98
C THR A 594 24.48 10.16 16.80
N SER A 595 23.89 9.50 17.81
CA SER A 595 24.59 8.44 18.56
C SER A 595 24.88 7.21 17.68
N GLY A 596 25.87 6.40 18.07
CA GLY A 596 26.34 5.23 17.31
C GLY A 596 25.31 4.16 16.93
N SER A 597 24.04 4.28 17.37
CA SER A 597 22.93 3.35 17.08
C SER A 597 21.67 4.06 16.57
N ALA A 598 21.73 5.37 16.33
CA ALA A 598 20.57 6.16 15.93
C ALA A 598 20.21 5.96 14.45
N PHE A 599 18.91 5.89 14.14
CA PHE A 599 18.43 5.74 12.77
C PHE A 599 18.33 7.10 12.07
N PRO A 600 19.07 7.37 10.97
CA PRO A 600 19.08 8.69 10.32
C PRO A 600 17.71 9.08 9.74
N ALA A 601 16.92 8.12 9.27
CA ALA A 601 15.64 8.42 8.62
C ALA A 601 14.62 9.05 9.60
N THR A 602 14.61 8.65 10.88
CA THR A 602 13.68 9.23 11.86
C THR A 602 14.01 10.70 12.13
N LEU A 603 15.30 11.05 12.14
CA LEU A 603 15.76 12.43 12.32
C LEU A 603 15.49 13.28 11.07
N ALA A 604 15.82 12.77 9.90
CA ALA A 604 15.53 13.44 8.63
C ALA A 604 14.03 13.68 8.44
N MET A 605 13.17 12.74 8.85
CA MET A 605 11.71 12.89 8.80
C MET A 605 11.21 13.97 9.77
N GLU A 606 11.78 14.06 10.97
CA GLU A 606 11.39 15.05 11.96
C GLU A 606 11.83 16.46 11.56
N VAL A 607 13.06 16.63 11.08
CA VAL A 607 13.52 17.92 10.52
C VAL A 607 12.63 18.34 9.34
N ASN A 608 12.27 17.42 8.44
CA ASN A 608 11.34 17.71 7.35
C ASN A 608 9.91 18.04 7.83
N ARG A 609 9.46 17.51 8.97
CA ARG A 609 8.18 17.87 9.60
C ARG A 609 8.24 19.30 10.12
N LEU A 610 9.30 19.65 10.86
CA LEU A 610 9.52 21.00 11.39
C LEU A 610 9.64 22.05 10.27
N ALA A 611 10.34 21.71 9.18
CA ALA A 611 10.42 22.53 7.99
C ALA A 611 9.04 22.84 7.38
N ARG A 612 8.09 21.88 7.42
CA ARG A 612 6.73 22.06 6.88
C ARG A 612 5.78 22.82 7.81
N GLU A 613 6.00 22.71 9.12
CA GLU A 613 5.13 23.32 10.14
C GLU A 613 5.53 24.77 10.46
N GLY A 614 6.84 25.05 10.58
CA GLY A 614 7.35 26.37 10.96
C GLY A 614 8.04 27.14 9.84
N GLY A 615 8.57 26.46 8.80
CA GLY A 615 9.33 27.10 7.73
C GLY A 615 10.71 27.65 8.16
N ASP A 616 11.13 27.39 9.39
CA ASP A 616 12.31 28.00 10.02
C ASP A 616 13.61 27.21 9.83
N PHE A 617 13.49 25.95 9.40
CA PHE A 617 14.62 25.02 9.23
C PHE A 617 14.49 24.29 7.89
N ILE A 618 15.62 23.87 7.32
CA ILE A 618 15.65 23.04 6.11
C ILE A 618 16.71 21.94 6.24
N LEU A 619 16.39 20.73 5.78
CA LEU A 619 17.35 19.63 5.75
C LEU A 619 18.31 19.81 4.56
N ASP A 620 19.61 20.01 4.83
CA ASP A 620 20.67 20.18 3.81
C ASP A 620 21.24 18.83 3.34
N GLY A 621 21.33 17.84 4.22
CA GLY A 621 21.75 16.48 3.86
C GLY A 621 22.08 15.58 5.05
N VAL A 622 22.20 14.29 4.76
CA VAL A 622 22.55 13.21 5.69
C VAL A 622 23.87 12.57 5.26
N ILE A 623 24.87 12.61 6.14
CA ILE A 623 26.21 12.07 5.92
C ILE A 623 26.41 10.84 6.80
N SER A 624 26.73 9.69 6.20
CA SER A 624 27.01 8.45 6.94
C SER A 624 28.50 8.15 6.95
N VAL A 625 29.09 8.03 8.13
CA VAL A 625 30.51 7.73 8.32
C VAL A 625 30.68 6.23 8.59
N ILE A 626 31.49 5.58 7.75
CA ILE A 626 31.81 4.15 7.81
C ILE A 626 33.22 3.97 8.37
N ASP A 627 33.36 3.12 9.38
CA ASP A 627 34.64 2.65 9.88
C ASP A 627 35.10 1.45 9.04
N VAL A 628 36.12 1.64 8.20
CA VAL A 628 36.65 0.59 7.31
C VAL A 628 37.44 -0.46 8.10
N GLU A 629 38.12 -0.05 9.18
CA GLU A 629 38.95 -0.94 9.99
C GLU A 629 38.11 -2.02 10.69
N ASN A 630 36.96 -1.59 11.22
CA ASN A 630 36.05 -2.42 12.01
C ASN A 630 34.80 -2.88 11.25
N TRP A 631 34.73 -2.67 9.92
CA TRP A 631 33.56 -3.00 9.10
C TRP A 631 33.13 -4.48 9.19
N GLU A 632 34.09 -5.40 9.26
CA GLU A 632 33.86 -6.84 9.46
C GLU A 632 33.21 -7.09 10.84
N GLY A 633 31.90 -7.31 10.85
CA GLY A 633 31.07 -7.44 12.05
C GLY A 633 29.88 -6.49 12.11
N TYR A 634 29.91 -5.40 11.34
CA TYR A 634 28.79 -4.45 11.15
C TYR A 634 28.09 -4.59 9.80
N GLU A 635 28.54 -5.52 8.94
CA GLU A 635 27.97 -5.84 7.62
C GLU A 635 26.57 -6.46 7.70
N ASP A 636 25.57 -5.68 8.08
CA ASP A 636 24.19 -6.13 8.01
C ASP A 636 23.62 -5.87 6.60
N THR A 637 23.61 -6.87 5.73
CA THR A 637 22.97 -6.81 4.39
C THR A 637 21.42 -6.72 4.48
N SER A 638 20.89 -6.47 5.66
CA SER A 638 19.46 -6.39 5.93
C SER A 638 18.79 -5.18 5.25
N TYR A 639 17.47 -5.27 5.16
CA TYR A 639 16.62 -4.16 4.71
C TYR A 639 16.85 -2.85 5.50
N THR A 640 17.37 -2.93 6.73
CA THR A 640 17.68 -1.76 7.55
C THR A 640 18.88 -0.98 6.99
N ALA A 641 19.96 -1.66 6.59
CA ALA A 641 21.11 -1.00 5.95
C ALA A 641 20.75 -0.42 4.57
N LYS A 642 19.92 -1.12 3.78
CA LYS A 642 19.37 -0.57 2.52
C LYS A 642 18.56 0.70 2.78
N ILE A 643 17.73 0.75 3.82
CA ILE A 643 17.01 1.98 4.18
C ILE A 643 18.00 3.08 4.59
N GLN A 644 18.99 2.78 5.43
CA GLN A 644 19.96 3.78 5.89
C GLN A 644 20.75 4.38 4.72
N ALA A 645 21.25 3.54 3.80
CA ALA A 645 21.94 3.98 2.59
C ALA A 645 21.02 4.84 1.69
N LYS A 646 19.73 4.51 1.59
CA LYS A 646 18.75 5.28 0.80
C LYS A 646 18.46 6.68 1.36
N TYR A 647 18.55 6.85 2.69
CA TYR A 647 18.38 8.16 3.35
C TYR A 647 19.71 8.88 3.59
N THR A 648 20.81 8.31 3.10
CA THR A 648 22.15 8.91 3.16
C THR A 648 22.41 9.61 1.84
N ASP A 649 22.84 10.87 1.89
CA ASP A 649 23.21 11.66 0.72
C ASP A 649 24.70 11.53 0.39
N LEU A 650 25.55 11.21 1.36
CA LEU A 650 27.00 10.98 1.19
C LEU A 650 27.52 9.94 2.19
N ILE A 651 28.28 8.97 1.70
CA ILE A 651 29.02 8.01 2.52
C ILE A 651 30.48 8.46 2.65
N VAL A 652 31.00 8.50 3.87
CA VAL A 652 32.42 8.79 4.14
C VAL A 652 33.10 7.53 4.67
N PHE A 653 34.01 6.96 3.90
CA PHE A 653 34.87 5.87 4.34
C PHE A 653 36.03 6.44 5.14
N ASN A 654 36.10 6.10 6.43
CA ASN A 654 37.10 6.57 7.38
C ASN A 654 37.98 5.40 7.86
N LYS A 655 39.21 5.71 8.27
CA LYS A 655 40.22 4.72 8.71
C LYS A 655 40.57 3.66 7.64
N TRP A 656 40.62 4.07 6.38
CA TRP A 656 40.93 3.19 5.26
C TRP A 656 42.43 3.18 4.90
N GLU A 657 43.20 4.13 5.42
CA GLU A 657 44.54 4.49 4.93
C GLU A 657 45.55 3.34 5.05
N ASP A 658 45.51 2.60 6.16
CA ASP A 658 46.42 1.47 6.42
C ASP A 658 45.82 0.12 5.99
N LEU A 659 44.62 0.11 5.40
CA LEU A 659 43.79 -1.09 5.19
C LEU A 659 43.09 -1.14 3.81
N PRO A 660 43.84 -1.15 2.69
CA PRO A 660 43.28 -1.14 1.34
C PRO A 660 42.40 -2.36 1.04
N GLU A 661 42.78 -3.56 1.48
CA GLU A 661 41.99 -4.78 1.25
C GLU A 661 40.63 -4.74 1.98
N LYS A 662 40.58 -4.17 3.18
CA LYS A 662 39.32 -4.01 3.93
C LYS A 662 38.43 -2.91 3.34
N PHE A 663 39.03 -1.89 2.73
CA PHE A 663 38.29 -0.86 2.00
C PHE A 663 37.51 -1.48 0.83
N ASP A 664 38.16 -2.32 0.02
CA ASP A 664 37.50 -2.97 -1.12
C ASP A 664 36.34 -3.86 -0.66
N ILE A 665 36.52 -4.61 0.45
CA ILE A 665 35.44 -5.40 1.06
C ILE A 665 34.29 -4.49 1.52
N ALA A 666 34.59 -3.37 2.20
CA ALA A 666 33.56 -2.44 2.64
C ALA A 666 32.80 -1.81 1.48
N LEU A 667 33.50 -1.50 0.39
CA LEU A 667 32.93 -0.94 -0.83
C LEU A 667 32.01 -1.95 -1.54
N ASP A 668 32.45 -3.19 -1.73
CA ASP A 668 31.65 -4.26 -2.34
C ASP A 668 30.36 -4.51 -1.55
N ARG A 669 30.46 -4.51 -0.20
CA ARG A 669 29.29 -4.69 0.68
C ARG A 669 28.30 -3.52 0.63
N VAL A 670 28.79 -2.29 0.45
CA VAL A 670 27.92 -1.14 0.19
C VAL A 670 27.27 -1.28 -1.20
N GLY A 671 28.00 -1.78 -2.19
CA GLY A 671 27.50 -2.11 -3.53
C GLY A 671 26.36 -3.15 -3.53
N ASP A 672 26.43 -4.18 -2.67
CA ASP A 672 25.38 -5.20 -2.49
C ASP A 672 24.00 -4.60 -2.09
N LEU A 673 23.98 -3.36 -1.60
CA LEU A 673 22.74 -2.68 -1.22
C LEU A 673 21.89 -2.28 -2.43
N GLU A 674 22.43 -2.31 -3.67
CA GLU A 674 21.77 -1.93 -4.93
C GLU A 674 21.28 -0.46 -4.90
N ILE A 675 22.05 0.43 -4.27
CA ILE A 675 21.75 1.86 -4.14
C ILE A 675 22.97 2.66 -4.62
N GLU A 676 22.77 3.58 -5.57
CA GLU A 676 23.79 4.50 -6.06
C GLU A 676 23.99 5.68 -5.10
N THR A 677 24.46 5.42 -3.88
CA THR A 677 24.82 6.48 -2.92
C THR A 677 26.27 6.92 -3.15
N PRO A 678 26.55 8.23 -3.35
CA PRO A 678 27.92 8.69 -3.57
C PRO A 678 28.77 8.54 -2.30
N TRP A 679 30.06 8.30 -2.48
CA TRP A 679 30.99 8.08 -1.37
C TRP A 679 32.33 8.81 -1.56
N VAL A 680 33.01 9.10 -0.45
CA VAL A 680 34.34 9.73 -0.42
C VAL A 680 35.22 9.07 0.66
N LYS A 681 36.53 9.07 0.43
CA LYS A 681 37.55 8.66 1.39
C LYS A 681 37.98 9.85 2.24
N SER A 682 37.99 9.72 3.57
CA SER A 682 38.59 10.75 4.44
C SER A 682 40.12 10.64 4.45
N GLN A 683 40.86 11.67 4.87
CA GLN A 683 42.30 11.59 5.13
C GLN A 683 42.57 11.86 6.60
N LYS A 684 42.73 10.81 7.39
CA LYS A 684 42.83 10.83 8.86
C LYS A 684 41.67 11.61 9.50
N GLY A 685 40.47 11.36 8.99
CA GLY A 685 39.26 12.07 9.40
C GLY A 685 39.10 13.48 8.82
N ARG A 686 39.92 13.90 7.86
CA ARG A 686 39.73 15.17 7.11
C ARG A 686 38.96 14.90 5.82
N VAL A 687 37.85 15.62 5.61
CA VAL A 687 37.14 15.71 4.33
C VAL A 687 36.95 17.20 4.03
N ASP A 688 37.01 17.58 2.76
CA ASP A 688 36.87 18.97 2.34
C ASP A 688 35.47 19.52 2.69
N MET A 689 35.41 20.76 3.18
CA MET A 689 34.17 21.46 3.48
C MET A 689 33.23 21.57 2.27
N ASP A 690 33.80 21.68 1.06
CA ASP A 690 33.07 21.73 -0.20
C ASP A 690 32.28 20.44 -0.44
N VAL A 691 32.82 19.31 0.02
CA VAL A 691 32.21 17.98 -0.12
C VAL A 691 31.21 17.71 1.01
N LEU A 692 31.53 18.09 2.25
CA LEU A 692 30.67 17.84 3.42
C LEU A 692 29.47 18.80 3.51
N LEU A 693 29.71 20.10 3.39
CA LEU A 693 28.67 21.13 3.57
C LEU A 693 28.24 21.77 2.24
N GLY A 694 29.08 21.67 1.20
CA GLY A 694 28.85 22.40 -0.04
C GLY A 694 29.04 23.92 0.11
N ILE A 695 29.89 24.34 1.06
CA ILE A 695 30.30 25.73 1.24
C ILE A 695 31.69 25.83 0.63
N ASP A 696 31.83 26.61 -0.44
CA ASP A 696 33.04 26.70 -1.26
C ASP A 696 34.18 27.42 -0.51
N GLY A 697 35.30 26.74 -0.25
CA GLY A 697 36.52 27.32 0.32
C GLY A 697 37.19 28.36 -0.60
N ALA A 698 36.85 28.36 -1.89
CA ALA A 698 37.33 29.34 -2.86
C ALA A 698 36.49 30.64 -2.92
N LEU A 699 35.43 30.78 -2.12
CA LEU A 699 34.73 32.06 -1.90
C LEU A 699 35.46 32.99 -0.93
N PHE A 700 36.47 32.48 -0.20
CA PHE A 700 37.12 33.20 0.90
C PHE A 700 38.65 33.20 0.82
N LYS A 701 39.23 32.74 -0.30
CA LYS A 701 40.70 32.67 -0.48
C LYS A 701 41.38 34.02 -0.74
N ASP A 702 40.64 35.10 -0.95
CA ASP A 702 41.23 36.42 -1.25
C ASP A 702 41.51 37.30 -0.02
N ALA A 703 41.72 36.70 1.16
CA ALA A 703 42.08 37.44 2.38
C ALA A 703 43.48 37.15 2.95
N GLU A 704 44.21 36.13 2.48
CA GLU A 704 45.59 35.86 2.93
C GLU A 704 46.48 35.37 1.77
N ALA A 705 46.78 36.28 0.85
CA ALA A 705 47.81 36.08 -0.17
C ALA A 705 48.94 37.08 0.03
N GLU A 706 49.73 36.95 1.10
CA GLU A 706 51.12 37.45 1.12
C GLU A 706 52.01 36.58 2.03
N LYS A 707 53.10 36.07 1.42
CA LYS A 707 54.28 35.36 1.99
C LYS A 707 54.08 33.84 2.16
N GLU A 708 54.89 32.95 1.59
CA GLU A 708 56.31 32.98 1.23
C GLU A 708 56.59 32.00 0.07
N HIS A 709 57.51 32.40 -0.82
CA HIS A 709 58.14 31.52 -1.81
C HIS A 709 59.13 30.58 -1.11
N ASP A 710 59.16 29.29 -1.47
CA ASP A 710 60.44 28.65 -1.76
C ASP A 710 60.31 27.43 -2.69
N HIS A 711 61.36 27.22 -3.48
CA HIS A 711 61.48 26.26 -4.56
C HIS A 711 61.77 24.85 -4.05
N ASP A 712 61.23 23.81 -4.70
CA ASP A 712 62.07 22.69 -5.15
C ASP A 712 61.38 21.78 -6.19
N HIS A 713 62.21 21.27 -7.09
CA HIS A 713 61.88 20.40 -8.23
C HIS A 713 61.56 18.97 -7.76
N ASP A 714 60.52 18.31 -8.30
CA ASP A 714 60.66 16.93 -8.82
C ASP A 714 59.41 16.36 -9.54
N HIS A 715 59.73 15.74 -10.67
CA HIS A 715 59.06 14.71 -11.48
C HIS A 715 57.56 14.38 -11.34
N ASP A 716 56.85 14.75 -12.41
CA ASP A 716 55.82 14.02 -13.16
C ASP A 716 55.50 12.58 -12.67
N HIS A 717 54.46 12.43 -11.85
CA HIS A 717 53.68 11.19 -11.74
C HIS A 717 52.19 11.52 -11.58
N LYS A 718 51.45 11.36 -12.69
CA LYS A 718 49.99 11.22 -12.67
C LYS A 718 49.61 10.00 -11.83
N HIS A 719 49.20 10.23 -10.58
CA HIS A 719 48.43 9.25 -9.83
C HIS A 719 46.95 9.50 -10.11
N ASP A 720 46.39 8.60 -10.92
CA ASP A 720 44.97 8.47 -11.23
C ASP A 720 44.23 8.10 -9.93
N HIS A 721 43.76 9.11 -9.20
CA HIS A 721 42.94 8.91 -8.01
C HIS A 721 41.56 8.41 -8.46
N GLN A 722 41.33 7.11 -8.33
CA GLN A 722 40.04 6.48 -8.58
C GLN A 722 39.01 6.93 -7.54
N SER A 723 38.31 8.04 -7.81
CA SER A 723 36.97 8.30 -7.29
C SER A 723 35.94 7.75 -8.29
N GLU A 724 34.87 7.10 -7.82
CA GLU A 724 33.75 6.72 -8.70
C GLU A 724 32.92 7.92 -9.20
N VAL A 725 33.24 9.10 -8.69
CA VAL A 725 32.52 10.34 -8.95
C VAL A 725 33.49 11.35 -9.55
N GLU A 726 33.07 11.98 -10.65
CA GLU A 726 33.84 13.04 -11.30
C GLU A 726 33.24 14.39 -10.91
N VAL A 727 34.09 15.35 -10.52
CA VAL A 727 33.62 16.66 -10.06
C VAL A 727 34.01 17.72 -11.08
N LEU A 728 33.00 18.43 -11.61
CA LEU A 728 33.21 19.61 -12.46
C LEU A 728 32.90 20.88 -11.70
N SER A 729 33.82 21.84 -11.72
CA SER A 729 33.58 23.22 -11.31
C SER A 729 33.33 24.08 -12.54
N VAL A 730 32.23 24.82 -12.53
CA VAL A 730 31.80 25.71 -13.60
C VAL A 730 31.79 27.13 -13.06
N VAL A 731 32.55 28.03 -13.66
CA VAL A 731 32.59 29.45 -13.28
C VAL A 731 32.18 30.30 -14.48
N LEU A 732 31.11 31.07 -14.32
CA LEU A 732 30.62 32.06 -15.27
C LEU A 732 31.11 33.44 -14.85
N LYS A 733 32.08 33.98 -15.59
CA LYS A 733 32.65 35.31 -15.33
C LYS A 733 31.84 36.37 -16.06
N SER A 734 31.06 37.14 -15.32
CA SER A 734 30.31 38.29 -15.82
C SER A 734 29.90 39.20 -14.66
N ALA A 735 29.79 40.50 -14.94
CA ALA A 735 29.21 41.47 -14.02
C ALA A 735 27.67 41.41 -14.02
N GLU A 736 27.08 40.78 -15.02
CA GLU A 736 25.62 40.65 -15.19
C GLU A 736 25.02 39.46 -14.45
N ALA A 737 23.70 39.45 -14.32
CA ALA A 737 22.97 38.33 -13.73
C ALA A 737 22.87 37.13 -14.69
N VAL A 738 22.71 35.94 -14.09
CA VAL A 738 22.48 34.68 -14.79
C VAL A 738 21.10 34.68 -15.44
N ASP A 739 21.02 34.16 -16.67
CA ASP A 739 19.76 33.84 -17.34
C ASP A 739 19.07 32.67 -16.61
N VAL A 740 18.03 33.00 -15.83
CA VAL A 740 17.26 32.03 -15.04
C VAL A 740 16.55 31.00 -15.93
N GLY A 741 16.14 31.36 -17.15
CA GLY A 741 15.49 30.42 -18.05
C GLY A 741 16.45 29.34 -18.56
N ALA A 742 17.69 29.72 -18.88
CA ALA A 742 18.74 28.77 -19.23
C ALA A 742 19.11 27.88 -18.04
N LEU A 743 19.25 28.47 -16.85
CA LEU A 743 19.58 27.74 -15.61
C LEU A 743 18.50 26.69 -15.27
N GLU A 744 17.22 27.05 -15.28
CA GLU A 744 16.14 26.10 -14.98
C GLU A 744 16.08 24.95 -16.00
N LYS A 745 16.35 25.25 -17.28
CA LYS A 745 16.45 24.24 -18.33
C LYS A 745 17.64 23.30 -18.09
N PHE A 746 18.77 23.82 -17.64
CA PHE A 746 19.92 23.03 -17.21
C PHE A 746 19.57 22.08 -16.05
N LEU A 747 18.93 22.61 -15.01
CA LEU A 747 18.52 21.83 -13.84
C LEU A 747 17.45 20.77 -14.17
N ALA A 748 16.57 21.02 -15.14
CA ALA A 748 15.55 20.08 -15.57
C ALA A 748 16.09 18.95 -16.49
N ILE A 749 17.14 19.22 -17.26
CA ILE A 749 17.71 18.26 -18.24
C ILE A 749 18.69 17.28 -17.58
N ALA A 750 19.29 17.63 -16.44
CA ALA A 750 20.22 16.77 -15.72
C ALA A 750 19.55 15.44 -15.32
N PRO A 751 19.90 14.30 -15.95
CA PRO A 751 19.30 13.01 -15.62
C PRO A 751 19.95 12.43 -14.37
N ARG A 752 19.14 11.74 -13.56
CA ARG A 752 19.52 11.22 -12.23
C ARG A 752 20.66 10.18 -12.27
N GLU A 753 20.84 9.54 -13.42
CA GLU A 753 21.85 8.50 -13.67
C GLU A 753 23.23 9.10 -14.04
N GLU A 754 23.27 10.37 -14.48
CA GLU A 754 24.53 11.03 -14.92
C GLU A 754 24.99 12.11 -13.94
N VAL A 755 24.04 12.83 -13.32
CA VAL A 755 24.31 13.92 -12.40
C VAL A 755 23.72 13.56 -11.04
N TYR A 756 24.60 13.38 -10.06
CA TYR A 756 24.20 13.04 -8.69
C TYR A 756 23.86 14.28 -7.88
N ARG A 757 24.64 15.37 -8.05
CA ARG A 757 24.41 16.63 -7.33
C ARG A 757 24.87 17.83 -8.14
N ILE A 758 24.17 18.94 -7.98
CA ILE A 758 24.64 20.25 -8.45
C ILE A 758 24.50 21.21 -7.27
N LYS A 759 25.59 21.85 -6.86
CA LYS A 759 25.57 22.94 -5.87
C LYS A 759 26.22 24.16 -6.45
N GLY A 760 25.77 25.35 -6.08
CA GLY A 760 26.43 26.56 -6.58
C GLY A 760 25.91 27.84 -5.97
N THR A 761 26.63 28.92 -6.25
CA THR A 761 26.21 30.28 -5.97
C THR A 761 25.87 30.99 -7.28
N LEU A 762 24.78 31.75 -7.27
CA LEU A 762 24.22 32.38 -8.46
C LEU A 762 23.82 33.81 -8.15
N ARG A 763 24.06 34.73 -9.08
CA ARG A 763 23.54 36.09 -9.05
C ARG A 763 22.39 36.22 -10.04
N CYS A 764 21.20 36.51 -9.54
CA CYS A 764 20.00 36.66 -10.35
C CYS A 764 19.47 38.10 -10.29
N SER A 765 18.85 38.57 -11.37
CA SER A 765 18.20 39.88 -11.40
C SER A 765 16.86 39.81 -10.69
N ASN A 766 16.49 40.85 -9.93
CA ASN A 766 15.22 40.94 -9.21
C ASN A 766 13.98 40.84 -10.11
N GLY A 767 14.11 41.15 -11.41
CA GLY A 767 13.06 41.01 -12.44
C GLY A 767 12.76 39.56 -12.86
N ASP A 768 13.71 38.65 -12.69
CA ASP A 768 13.63 37.25 -13.08
C ASP A 768 14.29 36.39 -11.99
N LEU A 769 13.56 36.18 -10.90
CA LEU A 769 14.01 35.35 -9.79
C LEU A 769 13.84 33.85 -10.11
N PRO A 770 14.79 32.99 -9.71
CA PRO A 770 14.64 31.54 -9.81
C PRO A 770 13.55 31.07 -8.85
N VAL A 771 12.81 30.03 -9.23
CA VAL A 771 11.80 29.43 -8.36
C VAL A 771 12.49 28.83 -7.11
N GLU A 772 11.94 29.09 -5.91
CA GLU A 772 12.53 28.62 -4.65
C GLU A 772 12.64 27.09 -4.57
N THR A 773 11.68 26.37 -5.17
CA THR A 773 11.66 24.90 -5.23
C THR A 773 11.17 24.40 -6.60
N SER A 774 11.64 23.23 -7.04
CA SER A 774 11.19 22.61 -8.31
C SER A 774 9.66 22.35 -8.38
N ASP A 775 8.96 22.33 -7.25
CA ASP A 775 7.51 22.08 -7.19
C ASP A 775 6.67 23.35 -7.49
N ASP A 776 7.28 24.54 -7.41
CA ASP A 776 6.60 25.83 -7.58
C ASP A 776 6.75 26.45 -8.98
N MET A 777 7.23 25.70 -9.97
CA MET A 777 7.48 26.20 -11.35
C MET A 777 6.27 26.88 -12.02
N GLN A 778 5.04 26.60 -11.55
CA GLN A 778 3.81 27.19 -12.08
C GLN A 778 3.40 28.53 -11.43
N LYS A 779 4.12 29.01 -10.40
CA LYS A 779 3.76 30.21 -9.60
C LYS A 779 4.77 31.37 -9.74
N ARG A 780 5.36 31.55 -10.93
CA ARG A 780 6.34 32.62 -11.15
C ARG A 780 5.65 33.99 -11.13
N GLU A 781 5.90 34.78 -10.09
CA GLU A 781 5.56 36.21 -10.06
C GLU A 781 6.75 37.01 -10.62
N LYS A 782 6.51 37.80 -11.67
CA LYS A 782 7.50 38.77 -12.16
C LYS A 782 7.41 40.02 -11.28
N ILE A 783 8.48 40.33 -10.56
CA ILE A 783 8.57 41.52 -9.72
C ILE A 783 9.49 42.51 -10.41
N ASP A 784 8.93 43.61 -10.92
CA ASP A 784 9.65 44.61 -11.72
C ASP A 784 10.43 45.60 -10.82
N THR A 785 11.35 45.08 -10.01
CA THR A 785 12.23 45.90 -9.15
C THR A 785 13.67 45.92 -9.68
N PRO A 786 14.32 47.09 -9.77
CA PRO A 786 15.73 47.16 -10.14
C PRO A 786 16.63 46.65 -9.01
N GLY A 787 17.51 45.69 -9.30
CA GLY A 787 18.51 45.14 -8.38
C GLY A 787 18.90 43.68 -8.71
N SER A 788 19.90 43.14 -8.01
CA SER A 788 20.33 41.74 -8.11
C SER A 788 20.39 41.10 -6.72
N GLN A 789 20.07 39.81 -6.64
CA GLN A 789 20.10 39.02 -5.42
C GLN A 789 20.92 37.74 -5.64
N HIS A 790 21.70 37.35 -4.62
CA HIS A 790 22.49 36.12 -4.64
C HIS A 790 21.71 34.94 -4.06
N TYR A 791 21.88 33.78 -4.68
CA TYR A 791 21.22 32.53 -4.36
C TYR A 791 22.22 31.40 -4.16
N ILE A 792 21.89 30.50 -3.24
CA ILE A 792 22.52 29.19 -3.08
C ILE A 792 21.62 28.18 -3.80
N LEU A 793 22.17 27.56 -4.84
CA LEU A 793 21.55 26.47 -5.58
C LEU A 793 21.91 25.15 -4.90
N ASN A 794 20.89 24.37 -4.58
CA ASN A 794 21.04 22.97 -4.20
C ASN A 794 20.17 22.12 -5.12
N TRP A 795 20.78 21.26 -5.92
CA TRP A 795 20.08 20.31 -6.78
C TRP A 795 20.55 18.89 -6.44
N ALA A 796 19.59 17.99 -6.27
CA ALA A 796 19.83 16.57 -6.04
C ALA A 796 18.72 15.75 -6.71
N PHE A 797 19.10 14.75 -7.50
CA PHE A 797 18.19 13.79 -8.12
C PHE A 797 16.96 14.41 -8.81
N GLY A 798 17.17 15.50 -9.57
CA GLY A 798 16.11 16.17 -10.35
C GLY A 798 15.16 17.05 -9.54
N ARG A 799 15.47 17.36 -8.28
CA ARG A 799 14.84 18.43 -7.50
C ARG A 799 15.87 19.49 -7.20
N TRP A 800 15.47 20.76 -7.22
CA TRP A 800 16.33 21.85 -6.78
C TRP A 800 15.62 22.82 -5.85
N THR A 801 16.44 23.47 -5.03
CA THR A 801 16.08 24.64 -4.25
C THR A 801 17.07 25.76 -4.52
N CYS A 802 16.54 26.98 -4.62
CA CYS A 802 17.31 28.21 -4.76
C CYS A 802 17.01 29.08 -3.54
N THR A 803 17.93 29.12 -2.57
CA THR A 803 17.76 29.87 -1.33
C THR A 803 18.47 31.22 -1.45
N PRO A 804 17.78 32.36 -1.28
CA PRO A 804 18.46 33.66 -1.27
C PRO A 804 19.45 33.70 -0.10
N SER A 805 20.63 34.32 -0.29
CA SER A 805 21.63 34.45 0.78
C SER A 805 22.32 35.80 0.74
N THR A 806 22.14 36.57 1.81
CA THR A 806 22.83 37.86 2.02
C THR A 806 24.31 37.65 2.39
N VAL A 807 24.64 36.53 3.04
CA VAL A 807 26.03 36.17 3.41
C VAL A 807 26.88 35.91 2.16
N VAL A 808 26.29 35.26 1.15
CA VAL A 808 26.95 35.09 -0.15
C VAL A 808 27.09 36.43 -0.88
N ALA A 809 26.12 37.33 -0.75
CA ALA A 809 26.21 38.65 -1.38
C ALA A 809 27.38 39.51 -0.82
N GLU A 810 27.72 39.34 0.46
CA GLU A 810 28.84 40.05 1.11
C GLU A 810 30.22 39.45 0.79
N SER A 811 30.28 38.20 0.34
CA SER A 811 31.53 37.44 0.08
C SER A 811 31.77 37.11 -1.38
N ALA A 812 30.80 37.35 -2.27
CA ALA A 812 30.91 37.01 -3.68
C ALA A 812 31.73 38.02 -4.49
N ASP A 813 32.62 37.51 -5.36
CA ASP A 813 33.35 38.31 -6.34
C ASP A 813 32.37 39.02 -7.31
N PRO A 814 32.38 40.37 -7.42
CA PRO A 814 31.52 41.09 -8.35
C PRO A 814 31.74 40.70 -9.83
N ALA A 815 32.88 40.13 -10.20
CA ALA A 815 33.17 39.66 -11.56
C ALA A 815 32.61 38.26 -11.90
N VAL A 816 32.01 37.55 -10.93
CA VAL A 816 31.46 36.20 -11.11
C VAL A 816 29.94 36.21 -10.96
N ALA A 817 29.25 35.76 -12.01
CA ALA A 817 27.80 35.68 -12.06
C ALA A 817 27.27 34.35 -11.52
N ALA A 818 27.98 33.25 -11.76
CA ALA A 818 27.65 31.93 -11.24
C ALA A 818 28.91 31.09 -10.99
N ARG A 819 28.90 30.33 -9.89
CA ARG A 819 29.85 29.25 -9.65
C ARG A 819 29.07 27.99 -9.28
N VAL A 820 29.22 26.93 -10.06
CA VAL A 820 28.41 25.71 -9.96
C VAL A 820 29.31 24.48 -9.98
N THR A 821 29.22 23.66 -8.94
CA THR A 821 29.91 22.38 -8.81
C THR A 821 28.94 21.26 -9.14
N LEU A 822 29.27 20.46 -10.14
CA LEU A 822 28.55 19.24 -10.53
C LEU A 822 29.29 18.02 -10.00
N ILE A 823 28.55 17.15 -9.34
CA ILE A 823 28.98 15.83 -8.90
C ILE A 823 28.37 14.82 -9.88
N LEU A 824 29.20 14.18 -10.68
CA LEU A 824 28.80 13.36 -11.83
C LEU A 824 29.16 11.90 -11.63
N ALA A 825 28.38 11.03 -12.30
CA ALA A 825 28.72 9.63 -12.46
C ALA A 825 30.02 9.45 -13.24
N ARG A 826 30.67 8.29 -13.07
CA ARG A 826 31.93 7.97 -13.73
C ARG A 826 31.83 8.08 -15.25
N TYR A 827 32.85 8.67 -15.88
CA TYR A 827 32.95 8.92 -17.32
C TYR A 827 31.98 9.96 -17.90
N GLU A 828 31.14 10.60 -17.08
CA GLU A 828 30.18 11.61 -17.55
C GLU A 828 30.79 13.03 -17.58
N SER A 829 31.92 13.30 -16.90
CA SER A 829 32.54 14.65 -16.87
C SER A 829 32.95 15.16 -18.23
N THR A 830 33.48 14.31 -19.10
CA THR A 830 33.92 14.76 -20.44
C THR A 830 32.72 15.12 -21.32
N LYS A 831 31.62 14.39 -21.18
CA LYS A 831 30.36 14.66 -21.88
C LYS A 831 29.70 15.92 -21.35
N TRP A 832 29.61 16.08 -20.04
CA TRP A 832 29.05 17.28 -19.41
C TRP A 832 29.90 18.53 -19.61
N LYS A 833 31.23 18.41 -19.59
CA LYS A 833 32.14 19.50 -19.95
C LYS A 833 31.87 20.02 -21.37
N LYS A 834 31.83 19.13 -22.36
CA LYS A 834 31.48 19.52 -23.75
C LYS A 834 30.08 20.12 -23.87
N LYS A 835 29.11 19.60 -23.10
CA LYS A 835 27.72 20.07 -23.11
C LYS A 835 27.57 21.45 -22.48
N LEU A 836 28.35 21.77 -21.45
CA LEU A 836 28.42 23.07 -20.81
C LEU A 836 29.17 24.08 -21.69
N GLU A 837 30.30 23.69 -22.29
CA GLU A 837 31.09 24.51 -23.22
C GLU A 837 30.36 24.79 -24.55
N ALA A 838 29.44 23.92 -24.97
CA ALA A 838 28.58 24.14 -26.14
C ALA A 838 27.57 25.29 -25.95
N GLY A 839 27.41 25.81 -24.73
CA GLY A 839 26.59 26.97 -24.41
C GLY A 839 25.09 26.68 -24.27
N GLY A 840 24.32 27.69 -23.81
CA GLY A 840 22.85 27.63 -23.71
C GLY A 840 22.28 26.95 -22.46
N LEU A 841 23.11 26.57 -21.49
CA LEU A 841 22.72 25.94 -20.23
C LEU A 841 23.03 26.82 -19.00
N ILE A 842 24.21 27.44 -18.95
CA ILE A 842 24.59 28.43 -17.93
C ILE A 842 25.16 29.63 -18.71
N GLN A 843 24.43 30.75 -18.73
CA GLN A 843 24.79 31.95 -19.50
C GLN A 843 24.22 33.22 -18.85
N THR A 844 24.69 34.39 -19.28
CA THR A 844 24.04 35.68 -19.04
C THR A 844 23.21 36.10 -20.25
N ALA A 845 22.35 37.12 -20.11
CA ALA A 845 21.49 37.60 -21.19
C ALA A 845 22.26 38.14 -22.42
N GLU A 846 23.45 38.72 -22.20
CA GLU A 846 24.31 39.28 -23.28
C GLU A 846 25.46 38.34 -23.71
N GLY A 847 25.57 37.14 -23.10
CA GLY A 847 26.66 36.19 -23.32
C GLY A 847 27.89 36.47 -22.47
N ALA A 848 28.54 35.42 -21.96
CA ALA A 848 29.66 35.54 -21.02
C ALA A 848 30.67 34.39 -21.18
N ASP A 849 31.87 34.58 -20.61
CA ASP A 849 32.95 33.60 -20.63
C ASP A 849 32.73 32.53 -19.54
N LEU A 850 32.57 31.28 -19.98
CA LEU A 850 32.27 30.13 -19.11
C LEU A 850 33.50 29.21 -19.05
N THR A 851 34.05 29.07 -17.85
CA THR A 851 35.19 28.17 -17.58
C THR A 851 34.71 26.90 -16.89
N VAL A 852 35.12 25.74 -17.40
CA VAL A 852 34.75 24.41 -16.84
C VAL A 852 36.02 23.62 -16.52
N GLU A 853 36.29 23.45 -15.23
CA GLU A 853 37.45 22.73 -14.70
C GLU A 853 37.02 21.41 -14.05
N ARG A 854 37.84 20.37 -14.19
CA ARG A 854 37.63 19.08 -13.50
C ARG A 854 38.47 19.07 -12.24
N LEU A 855 37.83 18.94 -11.08
CA LEU A 855 38.49 18.94 -9.77
C LEU A 855 38.90 17.53 -9.32
N VAL A 856 38.10 16.52 -9.69
CA VAL A 856 38.32 15.09 -9.41
C VAL A 856 37.91 14.26 -10.62
#